data_AF-A0A952P2J0-F1
#
_entry.id   AF-A0A952P2J0-F1
#
_cell.length_a   1.000
_cell.length_b   1.000
_cell.length_c   1.000
_cell.angle_alpha   90.00
_cell.angle_beta   90.00
_cell.angle_gamma   90.00
#
_symmetry.space_group_name_H-M   'P 1'
#
loop_
_entity.id
_entity.type
_entity.pdbx_description
1 polymer ?
#
loop_
_entity_poly.entity_id
_entity_poly.type
_entity_poly.pdbx_seq_one_letter_code
_entity_poly.pdbx_strand_id
1 'polypeptide(L)'
;MNRLSVQNTPWASQSYEIAAFVFPGQGAFNLRNIREFHQRSHVFQDLLSTAEMISHNENFPNPSALLADGSSGSMFAQNLLLFCYQVALFQEFSDKLIAPRFLTSHSFGEYAAFCASGILDFPDAYRIVALREASSPPLHAEGSLIAVAAGSADIDLSKFSRPLYLANRNSSKQTVFAVAKKDLKLVLRELRAARLPAKELSSVARPYHSPLMNTARQTFRDNLDKIRFKISPSCIPLISSVTGEMIPERTSFSRDQLIEHLTRQLTNEVNFIHQIEVLSGLGVDGFIELDIHEMVAPFIRDILPPRKTPVFTIGSYLSEEKRDTHVSTFKVSDLKVFEMVSRFISQITGYKIEEIRLEQKLEEDLRIDSIKKAEVLFRTFQERNIETGANLEVAKIKQVGDIVRLVENLKESAPASEKSPVRFMVKCGQWRKVPRPLGTPNSGNRRPPSKSLKIQDSFLSIFSFGKNRWVLHLTEDVPVENLQRLLSETHQSLEKIRSDGQSLQTLILMGEKTRSFQGLKAFLRSLSLEADSFVIKSIETNRALSDGDIENEFSEMSLREVKYQDGERFSWTLHQPADALQTQPTPEHIFSIGGTSGILEAFYESVDHKKTSLSVIGRKEASLVEPTLQKFRSKFHRVQYRQADATNWEEIGNAFKNAEKEFGPVDLIIDASGSQFSRFFHQKSIEEIREELDSKILPTLHLEKILALRSQKPRYLKLNSIAASHGNSGQSVYGFANDYACGEDWVTPLHFPPTDSIGMTEEATTLRVVKMLGIDLLPREQLPPLLNTMISSPEGHFILMTPKNEFMLTAQHLPWRWDPTSPGIRRAEDGLFERQIDMETLPFLKGHLMLNQCLIPASLYLGQLYVALKAFHQCLPTIDSYELKNLITLEAGPVNVKTKFTFGENGTTHIKVSSLLENFTLSSSAPKNTMDLGPASSLILSDDMNMADFYSKKFLDLHGAFSNLEWVRATQNGDILGRLAPENPPDDINIESYRMMNIFEACFQVMGASVMWNHHLTVVPALVKNLEWSSEDKGPVEYILVKELRQVGDSRWAAIAEGLAADGSPLFRVQTLEGEVVVVHESRPIRSQDINISPW
;
A
#
# COMPACT_ATOMS: atom_id res chain seq x y z
N MET A 1 -22.99 9.34 1.27
CA MET A 1 -23.32 9.61 2.69
C MET A 1 -23.39 8.28 3.44
N ASN A 2 -22.43 7.99 4.32
CA ASN A 2 -22.60 7.09 5.46
C ASN A 2 -21.73 7.70 6.58
N ARG A 3 -22.38 8.28 7.59
CA ARG A 3 -21.76 8.95 8.74
C ARG A 3 -21.09 7.89 9.62
N LEU A 4 -19.76 7.86 9.68
CA LEU A 4 -19.05 7.25 10.79
C LEU A 4 -19.46 8.01 12.06
N SER A 5 -19.95 7.28 13.06
CA SER A 5 -20.39 7.84 14.33
C SER A 5 -19.20 8.36 15.12
N VAL A 6 -18.88 9.64 14.91
CA VAL A 6 -18.17 10.49 15.85
C VAL A 6 -19.10 10.64 17.06
N GLN A 7 -19.04 9.75 18.05
CA GLN A 7 -19.93 9.80 19.23
C GLN A 7 -19.23 10.03 20.57
N ASN A 8 -17.89 10.06 20.64
CA ASN A 8 -17.17 10.17 21.91
C ASN A 8 -16.13 11.31 21.97
N THR A 9 -16.29 12.36 21.17
CA THR A 9 -15.64 13.66 21.44
C THR A 9 -16.70 14.66 21.90
N PRO A 10 -16.37 15.67 22.73
CA PRO A 10 -17.32 16.72 23.11
C PRO A 10 -18.02 17.37 21.91
N TRP A 11 -17.38 17.33 20.74
CA TRP A 11 -17.90 17.75 19.43
C TRP A 11 -19.11 16.93 18.92
N ALA A 12 -19.26 15.67 19.31
CA ALA A 12 -20.38 14.82 18.92
C ALA A 12 -21.69 15.10 19.66
N SER A 13 -21.59 15.68 20.85
CA SER A 13 -22.73 15.93 21.73
C SER A 13 -23.51 17.20 21.36
N GLN A 14 -22.93 18.04 20.50
CA GLN A 14 -23.57 19.22 19.91
C GLN A 14 -23.52 19.08 18.40
N SER A 15 -24.69 18.93 17.79
CA SER A 15 -24.91 18.81 16.35
C SER A 15 -24.49 20.08 15.61
N TYR A 16 -23.21 20.16 15.20
CA TYR A 16 -22.71 21.20 14.29
C TYR A 16 -22.45 20.57 12.93
N GLU A 17 -23.06 21.10 11.87
CA GLU A 17 -23.07 20.47 10.54
C GLU A 17 -22.06 21.10 9.56
N ILE A 18 -21.49 22.29 9.83
CA ILE A 18 -20.67 23.06 8.87
C ILE A 18 -19.47 23.78 9.53
N ALA A 19 -18.28 23.17 9.48
CA ALA A 19 -17.04 23.76 10.01
C ALA A 19 -16.13 24.40 8.93
N ALA A 20 -15.43 25.48 9.30
CA ALA A 20 -14.39 26.12 8.50
C ALA A 20 -12.99 25.94 9.11
N PHE A 21 -12.01 25.59 8.27
CA PHE A 21 -10.61 25.43 8.68
C PHE A 21 -9.84 26.73 8.41
N VAL A 22 -9.07 27.19 9.39
CA VAL A 22 -8.40 28.49 9.37
C VAL A 22 -6.88 28.30 9.45
N PHE A 23 -6.17 28.72 8.42
CA PHE A 23 -4.70 28.72 8.37
C PHE A 23 -4.13 30.02 8.96
N PRO A 24 -3.38 29.99 10.08
CA PRO A 24 -2.86 31.22 10.69
C PRO A 24 -1.67 31.81 9.92
N GLY A 25 -1.31 33.07 10.22
CA GLY A 25 -0.22 33.79 9.56
C GLY A 25 1.17 33.53 10.15
N GLN A 26 2.19 34.29 9.72
CA GLN A 26 3.61 34.10 10.10
C GLN A 26 3.87 34.14 11.62
N GLY A 27 3.03 34.84 12.39
CA GLY A 27 3.13 34.90 13.84
C GLY A 27 2.91 33.55 14.54
N ALA A 28 2.36 32.56 13.84
CA ALA A 28 2.16 31.19 14.29
C ALA A 28 3.46 30.38 14.42
N PHE A 29 4.58 30.86 13.86
CA PHE A 29 5.82 30.11 13.91
C PHE A 29 6.29 29.88 15.36
N ASN A 30 6.25 28.63 15.79
CA ASN A 30 6.78 28.18 17.07
C ASN A 30 7.58 26.88 16.87
N LEU A 31 8.91 27.01 16.85
CA LEU A 31 9.80 25.89 16.58
C LEU A 31 9.64 24.72 17.57
N ARG A 32 9.27 24.99 18.82
CA ARG A 32 9.02 23.94 19.81
C ARG A 32 7.81 23.09 19.43
N ASN A 33 6.69 23.75 19.10
CA ASN A 33 5.47 23.07 18.66
C ASN A 33 5.70 22.27 17.38
N ILE A 34 6.39 22.87 16.41
CA ILE A 34 6.66 22.24 15.12
C ILE A 34 7.56 21.00 15.32
N ARG A 35 8.59 21.08 16.18
CA ARG A 35 9.41 19.91 16.55
C ARG A 35 8.59 18.82 17.25
N GLU A 36 7.73 19.22 18.18
CA GLU A 36 6.86 18.31 18.91
C GLU A 36 5.93 17.55 17.94
N PHE A 37 5.42 18.23 16.91
CA PHE A 37 4.61 17.62 15.86
C PHE A 37 5.43 16.75 14.90
N HIS A 38 6.64 17.19 14.50
CA HIS A 38 7.58 16.44 13.66
C HIS A 38 7.91 15.06 14.22
N GLN A 39 8.06 14.93 15.54
CA GLN A 39 8.34 13.63 16.19
C GLN A 39 7.20 12.62 16.09
N ARG A 40 5.99 13.05 15.69
CA ARG A 40 4.74 12.27 15.79
C ARG A 40 4.07 12.03 14.44
N SER A 41 4.29 12.92 13.48
CA SER A 41 3.55 12.96 12.21
C SER A 41 4.44 12.49 11.04
N HIS A 42 4.12 11.30 10.50
CA HIS A 42 4.77 10.79 9.28
C HIS A 42 4.43 11.65 8.05
N VAL A 43 3.20 12.16 7.97
CA VAL A 43 2.77 13.09 6.92
C VAL A 43 3.67 14.33 6.88
N PHE A 44 3.99 14.88 8.05
CA PHE A 44 4.90 16.03 8.12
C PHE A 44 6.34 15.68 7.70
N GLN A 45 6.82 14.48 8.06
CA GLN A 45 8.16 14.00 7.67
C GLN A 45 8.27 13.84 6.14
N ASP A 46 7.25 13.28 5.47
CA ASP A 46 7.24 13.09 4.02
C ASP A 46 7.22 14.43 3.25
N LEU A 47 6.42 15.38 3.73
CA LEU A 47 6.38 16.74 3.18
C LEU A 47 7.72 17.46 3.37
N LEU A 48 8.40 17.25 4.51
CA LEU A 48 9.74 17.80 4.75
C LEU A 48 10.79 17.16 3.83
N SER A 49 10.76 15.85 3.59
CA SER A 49 11.67 15.21 2.63
C SER A 49 11.49 15.76 1.21
N THR A 50 10.24 16.02 0.81
CA THR A 50 9.94 16.67 -0.48
C THR A 50 10.47 18.11 -0.52
N ALA A 51 10.26 18.87 0.56
CA ALA A 51 10.75 20.24 0.70
C ALA A 51 12.29 20.32 0.68
N GLU A 52 12.98 19.38 1.32
CA GLU A 52 14.44 19.25 1.30
C GLU A 52 14.98 19.04 -0.10
N MET A 53 14.36 18.16 -0.87
CA MET A 53 14.73 17.90 -2.26
C MET A 53 14.58 19.16 -3.13
N ILE A 54 13.47 19.89 -2.99
CA ILE A 54 13.25 21.14 -3.74
C ILE A 54 14.25 22.21 -3.31
N SER A 55 14.44 22.40 -2.01
CA SER A 55 15.42 23.36 -1.48
C SER A 55 16.84 23.08 -1.95
N HIS A 56 17.24 21.80 -2.01
CA HIS A 56 18.55 21.41 -2.52
C HIS A 56 18.69 21.72 -4.02
N ASN A 57 17.71 21.31 -4.83
CA ASN A 57 17.76 21.47 -6.28
C ASN A 57 17.70 22.93 -6.74
N GLU A 58 16.98 23.78 -6.01
CA GLU A 58 16.73 25.17 -6.37
C GLU A 58 17.51 26.16 -5.48
N ASN A 59 18.40 25.65 -4.63
CA ASN A 59 19.27 26.41 -3.75
C ASN A 59 18.53 27.37 -2.80
N PHE A 60 17.39 26.91 -2.27
CA PHE A 60 16.68 27.59 -1.18
C PHE A 60 17.19 27.11 0.18
N PRO A 61 16.97 27.86 1.28
CA PRO A 61 17.25 27.38 2.62
C PRO A 61 16.54 26.05 2.91
N ASN A 62 17.24 25.12 3.55
CA ASN A 62 16.65 23.86 3.98
C ASN A 62 15.80 24.09 5.25
N PRO A 63 14.46 23.88 5.22
CA PRO A 63 13.60 24.10 6.38
C PRO A 63 13.87 23.08 7.51
N SER A 64 14.30 21.85 7.20
CA SER A 64 14.53 20.81 8.20
C SER A 64 15.77 21.06 9.07
N ALA A 65 16.73 21.85 8.58
CA ALA A 65 17.90 22.25 9.37
C ALA A 65 17.50 22.99 10.67
N LEU A 66 16.38 23.73 10.64
CA LEU A 66 15.82 24.37 11.84
C LEU A 66 15.39 23.34 12.89
N LEU A 67 14.97 22.14 12.50
CA LEU A 67 14.53 21.10 13.42
C LEU A 67 15.73 20.43 14.11
N ALA A 68 16.87 20.29 13.41
CA ALA A 68 18.09 19.65 13.91
C ALA A 68 18.94 20.54 14.84
N ASP A 69 19.20 21.80 14.44
CA ASP A 69 20.32 22.56 15.01
C ASP A 69 19.97 23.49 16.19
N GLY A 70 18.71 23.52 16.66
CA GLY A 70 18.34 24.41 17.77
C GLY A 70 18.32 25.91 17.43
N SER A 71 18.85 26.32 16.28
CA SER A 71 19.19 27.71 15.96
C SER A 71 17.99 28.53 15.48
N SER A 72 18.05 29.85 15.73
CA SER A 72 17.14 30.84 15.14
C SER A 72 17.54 31.05 13.67
N GLY A 73 17.17 30.12 12.79
CA GLY A 73 17.45 30.27 11.36
C GLY A 73 16.68 31.44 10.73
N SER A 74 16.99 31.75 9.48
CA SER A 74 16.44 32.91 8.78
C SER A 74 14.91 32.88 8.69
N MET A 75 14.27 34.06 8.64
CA MET A 75 12.81 34.19 8.41
C MET A 75 12.36 33.41 7.17
N PHE A 76 13.22 33.34 6.14
CA PHE A 76 13.00 32.52 4.96
C PHE A 76 12.79 31.05 5.35
N ALA A 77 13.76 30.43 6.04
CA ALA A 77 13.64 29.04 6.47
C ALA A 77 12.45 28.81 7.42
N GLN A 78 12.15 29.77 8.30
CA GLN A 78 11.00 29.69 9.23
C GLN A 78 9.67 29.64 8.48
N ASN A 79 9.49 30.48 7.46
CA ASN A 79 8.26 30.53 6.66
C ASN A 79 8.09 29.30 5.78
N LEU A 80 9.18 28.73 5.23
CA LEU A 80 9.14 27.45 4.53
C LEU A 80 8.70 26.32 5.46
N LEU A 81 9.29 26.25 6.66
CA LEU A 81 8.93 25.25 7.66
C LEU A 81 7.48 25.42 8.15
N LEU A 82 7.01 26.66 8.34
CA LEU A 82 5.63 26.97 8.71
C LEU A 82 4.63 26.51 7.66
N PHE A 83 4.93 26.73 6.37
CA PHE A 83 4.09 26.24 5.27
C PHE A 83 3.97 24.71 5.29
N CYS A 84 5.10 23.98 5.40
CA CYS A 84 5.08 22.52 5.50
C CYS A 84 4.27 22.04 6.72
N TYR A 85 4.44 22.70 7.85
CA TYR A 85 3.72 22.40 9.09
C TYR A 85 2.20 22.56 8.93
N GLN A 86 1.75 23.66 8.32
CA GLN A 86 0.33 23.94 8.12
C GLN A 86 -0.34 22.98 7.13
N VAL A 87 0.35 22.62 6.04
CA VAL A 87 -0.17 21.63 5.08
C VAL A 87 -0.24 20.25 5.72
N ALA A 88 0.75 19.88 6.55
CA ALA A 88 0.74 18.61 7.27
C ALA A 88 -0.42 18.53 8.28
N LEU A 89 -0.68 19.61 9.04
CA LEU A 89 -1.83 19.68 9.94
C LEU A 89 -3.15 19.52 9.18
N PHE A 90 -3.29 20.15 8.02
CA PHE A 90 -4.48 19.99 7.20
C PHE A 90 -4.66 18.53 6.74
N GLN A 91 -3.62 17.93 6.15
CA GLN A 91 -3.67 16.55 5.65
C GLN A 91 -3.94 15.53 6.77
N GLU A 92 -3.41 15.77 7.97
CA GLU A 92 -3.56 14.83 9.08
C GLU A 92 -4.92 14.94 9.78
N PHE A 93 -5.49 16.14 9.91
CA PHE A 93 -6.67 16.38 10.74
C PHE A 93 -7.98 16.61 9.97
N SER A 94 -7.94 16.87 8.66
CA SER A 94 -9.15 17.03 7.84
C SER A 94 -10.03 15.76 7.85
N ASP A 95 -9.43 14.58 7.84
CA ASP A 95 -10.17 13.31 7.92
C ASP A 95 -10.50 12.86 9.35
N LYS A 96 -9.71 13.30 10.35
CA LYS A 96 -9.87 12.90 11.76
C LYS A 96 -10.93 13.70 12.52
N LEU A 97 -11.17 14.95 12.11
CA LEU A 97 -12.13 15.86 12.75
C LEU A 97 -13.44 15.84 11.97
N ILE A 98 -13.54 16.72 10.97
CA ILE A 98 -14.65 16.83 10.04
C ILE A 98 -14.10 17.22 8.68
N ALA A 99 -14.70 16.69 7.61
CA ALA A 99 -14.39 17.16 6.26
C ALA A 99 -14.64 18.68 6.19
N PRO A 100 -13.62 19.49 5.87
CA PRO A 100 -13.74 20.95 5.83
C PRO A 100 -14.71 21.35 4.72
N ARG A 101 -15.75 22.12 5.07
CA ARG A 101 -16.69 22.66 4.06
C ARG A 101 -16.21 23.98 3.47
N PHE A 102 -15.41 24.71 4.24
CA PHE A 102 -14.77 25.96 3.82
C PHE A 102 -13.35 26.05 4.38
N LEU A 103 -12.44 26.66 3.61
CA LEU A 103 -11.13 27.07 4.09
C LEU A 103 -11.07 28.60 4.20
N THR A 104 -10.24 29.11 5.11
CA THR A 104 -9.81 30.51 5.08
C THR A 104 -8.44 30.64 5.73
N SER A 105 -7.87 31.85 5.72
CA SER A 105 -6.51 32.05 6.16
C SER A 105 -6.25 33.47 6.61
N HIS A 106 -5.31 33.63 7.53
CA HIS A 106 -4.77 34.92 7.90
C HIS A 106 -3.45 35.17 7.18
N SER A 107 -3.44 36.11 6.23
CA SER A 107 -2.22 36.56 5.54
C SER A 107 -1.44 35.38 4.93
N PHE A 108 -0.25 35.08 5.45
CA PHE A 108 0.66 34.05 4.95
C PHE A 108 0.04 32.65 4.89
N GLY A 109 -0.91 32.33 5.78
CA GLY A 109 -1.62 31.05 5.74
C GLY A 109 -2.36 30.79 4.41
N GLU A 110 -2.59 31.82 3.58
CA GLU A 110 -3.27 31.69 2.30
C GLU A 110 -2.51 30.76 1.34
N TYR A 111 -1.17 30.76 1.36
CA TYR A 111 -0.42 29.83 0.52
C TYR A 111 -0.70 28.36 0.89
N ALA A 112 -0.82 28.06 2.19
CA ALA A 112 -1.22 26.73 2.65
C ALA A 112 -2.68 26.43 2.31
N ALA A 113 -3.59 27.42 2.37
CA ALA A 113 -4.98 27.27 1.97
C ALA A 113 -5.15 26.95 0.47
N PHE A 114 -4.37 27.59 -0.41
CA PHE A 114 -4.35 27.29 -1.85
C PHE A 114 -3.80 25.89 -2.15
N CYS A 115 -2.85 25.41 -1.34
CA CYS A 115 -2.35 24.04 -1.42
C CYS A 115 -3.41 23.02 -0.94
N ALA A 116 -4.05 23.32 0.19
CA ALA A 116 -5.07 22.47 0.81
C ALA A 116 -6.35 22.37 -0.03
N SER A 117 -6.71 23.44 -0.75
CA SER A 117 -7.85 23.43 -1.68
C SER A 117 -7.56 22.70 -2.99
N GLY A 118 -6.30 22.32 -3.25
CA GLY A 118 -5.88 21.67 -4.49
C GLY A 118 -5.63 22.60 -5.67
N ILE A 119 -5.78 23.92 -5.51
CA ILE A 119 -5.49 24.89 -6.58
C ILE A 119 -4.01 24.81 -7.00
N LEU A 120 -3.12 24.72 -6.01
CA LEU A 120 -1.70 24.45 -6.18
C LEU A 120 -1.37 23.09 -5.57
N ASP A 121 -0.49 22.31 -6.21
CA ASP A 121 0.08 21.15 -5.55
C ASP A 121 1.20 21.56 -4.58
N PHE A 122 1.57 20.63 -3.69
CA PHE A 122 2.55 20.94 -2.65
C PHE A 122 3.92 21.39 -3.19
N PRO A 123 4.54 20.70 -4.18
CA PRO A 123 5.83 21.13 -4.73
C PRO A 123 5.79 22.56 -5.29
N ASP A 124 4.74 22.90 -6.05
CA ASP A 124 4.66 24.22 -6.66
C ASP A 124 4.30 25.31 -5.64
N ALA A 125 3.39 25.03 -4.70
CA ALA A 125 3.09 25.94 -3.60
C ALA A 125 4.33 26.22 -2.73
N TYR A 126 5.16 25.21 -2.46
CA TYR A 126 6.42 25.36 -1.73
C TYR A 126 7.40 26.28 -2.47
N ARG A 127 7.58 26.10 -3.78
CA ARG A 127 8.41 26.98 -4.63
C ARG A 127 7.89 28.42 -4.63
N ILE A 128 6.59 28.61 -4.73
CA ILE A 128 5.94 29.94 -4.70
C ILE A 128 6.24 30.64 -3.37
N VAL A 129 6.12 29.93 -2.24
CA VAL A 129 6.50 30.47 -0.92
C VAL A 129 7.98 30.80 -0.86
N ALA A 130 8.86 29.96 -1.41
CA ALA A 130 10.29 30.24 -1.46
C ALA A 130 10.61 31.49 -2.27
N LEU A 131 9.98 31.66 -3.43
CA LEU A 131 10.15 32.85 -4.28
C LEU A 131 9.59 34.12 -3.62
N ARG A 132 8.48 34.01 -2.88
CA ARG A 132 7.93 35.12 -2.08
C ARG A 132 8.95 35.60 -1.05
N GLU A 133 9.61 34.67 -0.36
CA GLU A 133 10.63 34.99 0.64
C GLU A 133 11.91 35.54 0.00
N ALA A 134 12.35 34.96 -1.12
CA ALA A 134 13.50 35.44 -1.88
C ALA A 134 13.30 36.87 -2.42
N SER A 135 12.06 37.23 -2.78
CA SER A 135 11.69 38.57 -3.24
C SER A 135 11.41 39.58 -2.12
N SER A 136 11.31 39.13 -0.86
CA SER A 136 11.03 40.00 0.28
C SER A 136 12.30 40.70 0.80
N PRO A 137 12.23 41.97 1.22
CA PRO A 137 13.40 42.69 1.72
C PRO A 137 13.89 42.09 3.06
N PRO A 138 15.13 42.36 3.48
CA PRO A 138 15.59 42.01 4.82
C PRO A 138 14.69 42.62 5.92
N LEU A 139 14.66 41.98 7.10
CA LEU A 139 13.92 42.50 8.25
C LEU A 139 14.40 43.93 8.61
N HIS A 140 13.46 44.79 8.96
CA HIS A 140 13.65 46.20 9.30
C HIS A 140 14.28 47.06 8.18
N ALA A 141 14.39 46.58 6.94
CA ALA A 141 14.97 47.36 5.85
C ALA A 141 14.06 48.51 5.42
N GLU A 142 12.81 48.19 5.06
CA GLU A 142 11.85 49.15 4.50
C GLU A 142 10.92 49.76 5.55
N GLY A 143 10.59 49.00 6.60
CA GLY A 143 9.60 49.38 7.58
C GLY A 143 9.28 48.26 8.54
N SER A 144 8.21 48.44 9.31
CA SER A 144 7.75 47.47 10.31
C SER A 144 6.23 47.50 10.42
N LEU A 145 5.69 46.53 11.14
CA LEU A 145 4.27 46.45 11.49
C LEU A 145 4.07 46.90 12.94
N ILE A 146 3.00 47.65 13.19
CA ILE A 146 2.59 48.10 14.52
C ILE A 146 1.19 47.56 14.80
N ALA A 147 1.07 46.71 15.82
CA ALA A 147 -0.23 46.29 16.34
C ALA A 147 -0.75 47.33 17.33
N VAL A 148 -1.94 47.86 17.07
CA VAL A 148 -2.66 48.82 17.89
C VAL A 148 -3.85 48.11 18.54
N ALA A 149 -4.00 48.24 19.85
CA ALA A 149 -5.07 47.64 20.64
C ALA A 149 -6.38 48.45 20.55
N ALA A 150 -6.88 48.65 19.33
CA ALA A 150 -8.15 49.30 19.02
C ALA A 150 -8.69 48.81 17.66
N GLY A 151 -10.00 48.88 17.47
CA GLY A 151 -10.65 48.60 16.19
C GLY A 151 -10.37 49.71 15.18
N SER A 152 -10.34 49.36 13.89
CA SER A 152 -9.97 50.31 12.83
C SER A 152 -10.91 51.52 12.73
N ALA A 153 -12.18 51.38 13.15
CA ALA A 153 -13.16 52.46 13.18
C ALA A 153 -12.90 53.48 14.32
N ASP A 154 -12.18 53.07 15.37
CA ASP A 154 -11.88 53.91 16.53
C ASP A 154 -10.59 54.73 16.36
N ILE A 155 -9.87 54.52 15.26
CA ILE A 155 -8.57 55.13 14.98
C ILE A 155 -8.74 56.21 13.91
N ASP A 156 -8.73 57.46 14.35
CA ASP A 156 -8.74 58.61 13.45
C ASP A 156 -7.33 58.86 12.87
N LEU A 157 -7.09 58.35 11.67
CA LEU A 157 -5.79 58.45 10.97
C LEU A 157 -5.36 59.90 10.67
N SER A 158 -6.30 60.86 10.66
CA SER A 158 -5.99 62.27 10.40
C SER A 158 -5.17 62.93 11.52
N LYS A 159 -5.12 62.32 12.71
CA LYS A 159 -4.40 62.82 13.89
C LYS A 159 -2.91 62.49 13.90
N PHE A 160 -2.41 61.73 12.92
CA PHE A 160 -1.02 61.31 12.84
C PHE A 160 -0.27 62.10 11.79
N SER A 161 0.95 62.55 12.12
CA SER A 161 1.73 63.40 11.22
C SER A 161 2.42 62.62 10.09
N ARG A 162 2.44 61.28 10.20
CA ARG A 162 3.08 60.37 9.26
C ARG A 162 2.08 59.33 8.75
N PRO A 163 2.29 58.83 7.51
CA PRO A 163 1.43 57.79 6.95
C PRO A 163 1.44 56.51 7.81
N LEU A 164 0.24 56.06 8.14
CA LEU A 164 -0.08 54.74 8.69
C LEU A 164 -0.83 53.97 7.61
N TYR A 165 -0.23 52.91 7.08
CA TYR A 165 -0.91 52.08 6.08
C TYR A 165 -1.64 50.96 6.79
N LEU A 166 -2.95 50.85 6.59
CA LEU A 166 -3.73 49.78 7.21
C LEU A 166 -3.32 48.44 6.62
N ALA A 167 -2.77 47.56 7.47
CA ALA A 167 -2.24 46.27 7.06
C ALA A 167 -3.20 45.13 7.41
N ASN A 168 -3.77 45.15 8.62
CA ASN A 168 -4.73 44.13 9.04
C ASN A 168 -5.85 44.72 9.89
N ARG A 169 -7.10 44.33 9.57
CA ARG A 169 -8.27 44.46 10.44
C ARG A 169 -8.51 43.10 11.09
N ASN A 170 -7.90 42.87 12.26
CA ASN A 170 -7.91 41.55 12.90
C ASN A 170 -9.18 41.30 13.70
N SER A 171 -9.64 42.29 14.47
CA SER A 171 -10.83 42.18 15.34
C SER A 171 -11.34 43.56 15.75
N SER A 172 -12.42 43.63 16.52
CA SER A 172 -12.90 44.90 17.08
C SER A 172 -11.92 45.52 18.07
N LYS A 173 -10.95 44.74 18.57
CA LYS A 173 -9.96 45.16 19.57
C LYS A 173 -8.53 45.27 19.04
N GLN A 174 -8.27 44.93 17.78
CA GLN A 174 -6.91 44.98 17.23
C GLN A 174 -6.86 45.32 15.74
N THR A 175 -6.02 46.31 15.44
CA THR A 175 -5.69 46.75 14.08
C THR A 175 -4.18 46.79 13.91
N VAL A 176 -3.66 46.39 12.76
CA VAL A 176 -2.22 46.44 12.44
C VAL A 176 -1.97 47.46 11.34
N PHE A 177 -0.96 48.30 11.52
CA PHE A 177 -0.50 49.26 10.53
C PHE A 177 0.93 48.99 10.09
N ALA A 178 1.21 49.09 8.80
CA ALA A 178 2.54 49.15 8.26
C ALA A 178 3.06 50.60 8.28
N VAL A 179 4.33 50.76 8.66
CA VAL A 179 4.99 52.06 8.80
C VAL A 179 6.39 52.01 8.21
N ALA A 180 6.77 53.07 7.49
CA ALA A 180 8.12 53.19 6.94
C ALA A 180 9.16 53.29 8.06
N LYS A 181 10.34 52.70 7.84
CA LYS A 181 11.41 52.63 8.87
C LYS A 181 11.76 53.99 9.47
N LYS A 182 11.82 55.02 8.64
CA LYS A 182 12.15 56.40 9.03
C LYS A 182 11.11 57.03 9.96
N ASP A 183 9.85 56.59 9.87
CA ASP A 183 8.71 57.19 10.58
C ASP A 183 8.31 56.40 11.84
N LEU A 184 8.75 55.14 11.95
CA LEU A 184 8.41 54.20 13.03
C LEU A 184 8.53 54.79 14.45
N LYS A 185 9.67 55.42 14.78
CA LYS A 185 9.91 55.98 16.12
C LYS A 185 8.96 57.14 16.45
N LEU A 186 8.61 57.95 15.46
CA LEU A 186 7.71 59.10 15.64
C LEU A 186 6.27 58.61 15.79
N VAL A 187 5.83 57.71 14.91
CA VAL A 187 4.49 57.12 14.95
C VAL A 187 4.21 56.42 16.28
N LEU A 188 5.16 55.65 16.82
CA LEU A 188 5.00 55.03 18.14
C LEU A 188 4.85 56.07 19.28
N ARG A 189 5.49 57.23 19.16
CA ARG A 189 5.32 58.34 20.12
C ARG A 189 3.95 58.99 19.97
N GLU A 190 3.47 59.19 18.75
CA GLU A 190 2.15 59.75 18.46
C GLU A 190 1.03 58.84 18.94
N LEU A 191 1.13 57.53 18.69
CA LEU A 191 0.18 56.53 19.21
C LEU A 191 0.13 56.55 20.75
N ARG A 192 1.30 56.63 21.40
CA ARG A 192 1.37 56.79 22.86
C ARG A 192 0.73 58.10 23.33
N ALA A 193 0.96 59.21 22.65
CA ALA A 193 0.37 60.52 22.98
C ALA A 193 -1.16 60.52 22.79
N ALA A 194 -1.66 59.82 21.76
CA ALA A 194 -3.07 59.59 21.50
C ALA A 194 -3.72 58.57 22.46
N ARG A 195 -2.96 58.02 23.42
CA ARG A 195 -3.40 56.98 24.36
C ARG A 195 -3.91 55.71 23.67
N LEU A 196 -3.36 55.38 22.50
CA LEU A 196 -3.62 54.14 21.77
C LEU A 196 -2.47 53.17 22.07
N PRO A 197 -2.68 52.12 22.89
CA PRO A 197 -1.65 51.15 23.18
C PRO A 197 -1.21 50.46 21.89
N ALA A 198 0.09 50.51 21.61
CA ALA A 198 0.65 50.01 20.37
C ALA A 198 2.01 49.34 20.60
N LYS A 199 2.29 48.29 19.81
CA LYS A 199 3.55 47.52 19.88
C LYS A 199 4.06 47.25 18.46
N GLU A 200 5.35 47.47 18.26
CA GLU A 200 6.04 47.01 17.04
C GLU A 200 6.12 45.47 17.03
N LEU A 201 5.78 44.87 15.89
CA LEU A 201 5.92 43.43 15.65
C LEU A 201 7.33 43.12 15.12
N SER A 202 8.33 43.28 15.99
CA SER A 202 9.75 43.19 15.63
C SER A 202 10.17 41.84 15.03
N SER A 203 9.48 40.74 15.38
CA SER A 203 9.76 39.40 14.85
C SER A 203 9.37 39.24 13.38
N VAL A 204 8.49 40.09 12.84
CA VAL A 204 8.00 40.05 11.46
C VAL A 204 8.11 41.43 10.79
N ALA A 205 9.17 42.17 11.13
CA ALA A 205 9.37 43.57 10.76
C ALA A 205 9.66 43.80 9.26
N ARG A 206 8.71 43.45 8.41
CA ARG A 206 8.56 43.87 7.02
C ARG A 206 7.19 44.54 6.92
N PRO A 207 7.04 45.68 6.24
CA PRO A 207 5.78 46.41 6.16
C PRO A 207 4.78 45.73 5.20
N TYR A 208 4.52 44.43 5.38
CA TYR A 208 3.54 43.65 4.61
C TYR A 208 2.16 44.33 4.60
N HIS A 209 1.38 44.02 3.57
CA HIS A 209 0.03 44.56 3.39
C HIS A 209 0.03 46.07 3.22
N SER A 210 1.04 46.60 2.53
CA SER A 210 1.14 48.03 2.28
C SER A 210 1.84 48.37 0.96
N PRO A 211 1.66 49.60 0.45
CA PRO A 211 2.39 50.10 -0.72
C PRO A 211 3.92 50.06 -0.57
N LEU A 212 4.44 50.00 0.66
CA LEU A 212 5.88 49.90 0.92
C LEU A 212 6.48 48.58 0.40
N MET A 213 5.65 47.59 0.09
CA MET A 213 6.08 46.30 -0.48
C MET A 213 5.98 46.22 -2.00
N ASN A 214 5.65 47.32 -2.70
CA ASN A 214 5.46 47.31 -4.17
C ASN A 214 6.69 46.80 -4.93
N THR A 215 7.91 47.15 -4.50
CA THR A 215 9.14 46.65 -5.12
C THR A 215 9.26 45.14 -4.97
N ALA A 216 9.04 44.62 -3.75
CA ALA A 216 9.05 43.18 -3.48
C ALA A 216 7.94 42.44 -4.24
N ARG A 217 6.76 43.04 -4.37
CA ARG A 217 5.65 42.54 -5.18
C ARG A 217 6.05 42.40 -6.63
N GLN A 218 6.69 43.41 -7.23
CA GLN A 218 7.13 43.35 -8.62
C GLN A 218 8.19 42.26 -8.81
N THR A 219 9.20 42.20 -7.93
CA THR A 219 10.23 41.14 -8.00
C THR A 219 9.63 39.75 -7.81
N PHE A 220 8.62 39.60 -6.95
CA PHE A 220 7.90 38.34 -6.79
C PHE A 220 7.13 37.96 -8.05
N ARG A 221 6.41 38.90 -8.68
CA ARG A 221 5.75 38.69 -9.96
C ARG A 221 6.73 38.26 -11.04
N ASP A 222 7.83 39.00 -11.21
CA ASP A 222 8.86 38.71 -12.21
C ASP A 222 9.49 37.31 -12.02
N ASN A 223 9.56 36.83 -10.78
CA ASN A 223 10.06 35.49 -10.47
C ASN A 223 9.02 34.40 -10.74
N LEU A 224 7.75 34.64 -10.42
CA LEU A 224 6.65 33.73 -10.75
C LEU A 224 6.45 33.59 -12.25
N ASP A 225 6.63 34.66 -13.02
CA ASP A 225 6.53 34.65 -14.48
C ASP A 225 7.56 33.69 -15.12
N LYS A 226 8.70 33.47 -14.46
CA LYS A 226 9.79 32.59 -14.95
C LYS A 226 9.60 31.11 -14.64
N ILE A 227 8.74 30.74 -13.69
CA ILE A 227 8.58 29.34 -13.26
C ILE A 227 7.26 28.75 -13.73
N ARG A 228 7.25 27.52 -14.23
CA ARG A 228 5.98 26.82 -14.53
C ARG A 228 5.46 26.16 -13.24
N PHE A 229 4.16 26.27 -13.02
CA PHE A 229 3.46 25.57 -11.95
C PHE A 229 2.07 25.16 -12.41
N LYS A 230 1.57 24.06 -11.85
CA LYS A 230 0.27 23.50 -12.16
C LYS A 230 -0.82 24.24 -11.39
N ILE A 231 -1.90 24.59 -12.09
CA ILE A 231 -3.10 25.19 -11.52
C ILE A 231 -4.24 24.22 -11.76
N SER A 232 -4.92 23.80 -10.69
CA SER A 232 -6.10 22.94 -10.78
C SER A 232 -7.34 23.69 -10.27
N PRO A 233 -8.56 23.25 -10.62
CA PRO A 233 -9.77 23.78 -10.02
C PRO A 233 -9.80 23.54 -8.51
N SER A 234 -10.37 24.48 -7.76
CA SER A 234 -10.50 24.34 -6.30
C SER A 234 -11.39 23.14 -5.93
N CYS A 235 -10.90 22.22 -5.10
CA CYS A 235 -11.67 21.09 -4.57
C CYS A 235 -12.48 21.45 -3.32
N ILE A 236 -12.08 22.51 -2.61
CA ILE A 236 -12.76 23.00 -1.40
C ILE A 236 -12.94 24.52 -1.55
N PRO A 237 -14.14 25.07 -1.31
CA PRO A 237 -14.34 26.51 -1.31
C PRO A 237 -13.45 27.21 -0.27
N LEU A 238 -12.90 28.38 -0.60
CA LEU A 238 -12.13 29.17 0.37
C LEU A 238 -12.46 30.67 0.34
N ILE A 239 -12.35 31.35 1.48
CA ILE A 239 -12.43 32.82 1.53
C ILE A 239 -11.02 33.39 1.46
N SER A 240 -10.76 34.19 0.42
CA SER A 240 -9.43 34.76 0.18
C SER A 240 -9.04 35.80 1.23
N SER A 241 -7.76 35.80 1.59
CA SER A 241 -7.20 36.82 2.47
C SER A 241 -6.94 38.16 1.78
N VAL A 242 -6.87 38.15 0.44
CA VAL A 242 -6.60 39.31 -0.43
C VAL A 242 -7.86 40.05 -0.85
N THR A 243 -8.90 39.32 -1.26
CA THR A 243 -10.16 39.92 -1.75
C THR A 243 -11.25 39.96 -0.70
N GLY A 244 -11.20 39.07 0.29
CA GLY A 244 -12.30 38.86 1.24
C GLY A 244 -13.51 38.12 0.63
N GLU A 245 -13.43 37.74 -0.64
CA GLU A 245 -14.50 37.06 -1.38
C GLU A 245 -14.31 35.54 -1.35
N MET A 246 -15.41 34.83 -1.58
CA MET A 246 -15.39 33.37 -1.74
C MET A 246 -14.83 32.99 -3.10
N ILE A 247 -13.91 32.03 -3.09
CA ILE A 247 -13.48 31.25 -4.26
C ILE A 247 -14.29 29.95 -4.20
N PRO A 248 -15.31 29.78 -5.05
CA PRO A 248 -16.15 28.57 -5.07
C PRO A 248 -15.37 27.30 -5.41
N GLU A 249 -15.94 26.15 -5.06
CA GLU A 249 -15.50 24.86 -5.62
C GLU A 249 -15.52 24.90 -7.15
N ARG A 250 -14.58 24.20 -7.79
CA ARG A 250 -14.38 24.10 -9.24
C ARG A 250 -13.98 25.42 -9.91
N THR A 251 -13.70 26.48 -9.14
CA THR A 251 -13.12 27.70 -9.70
C THR A 251 -11.71 27.42 -10.20
N SER A 252 -11.45 27.78 -11.45
CA SER A 252 -10.12 27.70 -12.06
C SER A 252 -9.57 29.11 -12.27
N PHE A 253 -8.31 29.31 -11.92
CA PHE A 253 -7.60 30.55 -12.21
C PHE A 253 -6.88 30.46 -13.55
N SER A 254 -6.86 31.54 -14.31
CA SER A 254 -5.79 31.73 -15.29
C SER A 254 -4.47 31.95 -14.54
N ARG A 255 -3.36 31.65 -15.21
CA ARG A 255 -2.02 31.85 -14.63
C ARG A 255 -1.79 33.29 -14.19
N ASP A 256 -2.17 34.26 -15.02
CA ASP A 256 -2.01 35.68 -14.71
C ASP A 256 -2.89 36.13 -13.55
N GLN A 257 -4.11 35.59 -13.45
CA GLN A 257 -5.02 35.86 -12.32
C GLN A 257 -4.43 35.35 -11.01
N LEU A 258 -3.90 34.12 -11.00
CA LEU A 258 -3.30 33.54 -9.80
C LEU A 258 -2.02 34.29 -9.39
N ILE A 259 -1.14 34.62 -10.34
CA ILE A 259 0.07 35.41 -10.07
C ILE A 259 -0.30 36.78 -9.52
N GLU A 260 -1.27 37.46 -10.12
CA GLU A 260 -1.73 38.76 -9.62
C GLU A 260 -2.32 38.63 -8.20
N HIS A 261 -3.10 37.59 -7.93
CA HIS A 261 -3.66 37.33 -6.60
C HIS A 261 -2.56 37.11 -5.55
N LEU A 262 -1.63 36.19 -5.81
CA LEU A 262 -0.55 35.82 -4.89
C LEU A 262 0.41 36.99 -4.61
N THR A 263 0.66 37.84 -5.61
CA THR A 263 1.56 38.99 -5.48
C THR A 263 0.89 40.18 -4.80
N ARG A 264 -0.41 40.42 -5.06
CA ARG A 264 -1.22 41.45 -4.35
C ARG A 264 -1.30 41.20 -2.85
N GLN A 265 -1.21 39.95 -2.39
CA GLN A 265 -1.17 39.63 -0.96
C GLN A 265 -0.06 40.37 -0.21
N LEU A 266 1.05 40.76 -0.86
CA LEU A 266 2.12 41.52 -0.20
C LEU A 266 1.74 42.98 0.09
N THR A 267 0.76 43.52 -0.63
CA THR A 267 0.45 44.97 -0.68
C THR A 267 -0.98 45.31 -0.24
N ASN A 268 -1.91 44.38 -0.38
CA ASN A 268 -3.32 44.57 0.01
C ASN A 268 -3.51 44.41 1.53
N GLU A 269 -4.45 45.14 2.11
CA GLU A 269 -4.86 44.93 3.51
C GLU A 269 -5.57 43.59 3.70
N VAL A 270 -5.36 42.95 4.86
CA VAL A 270 -6.10 41.76 5.27
C VAL A 270 -7.29 42.18 6.13
N ASN A 271 -8.50 41.98 5.62
CA ASN A 271 -9.73 42.23 6.38
C ASN A 271 -10.27 40.91 6.99
N PHE A 272 -9.67 40.48 8.10
CA PHE A 272 -10.02 39.21 8.76
C PHE A 272 -11.44 39.27 9.37
N ILE A 273 -11.87 40.44 9.85
CA ILE A 273 -13.26 40.66 10.31
C ILE A 273 -14.26 40.25 9.22
N HIS A 274 -14.08 40.80 8.01
CA HIS A 274 -14.96 40.51 6.89
C HIS A 274 -14.95 39.03 6.48
N GLN A 275 -13.78 38.37 6.48
CA GLN A 275 -13.69 36.95 6.15
C GLN A 275 -14.54 36.08 7.10
N ILE A 276 -14.47 36.36 8.40
CA ILE A 276 -15.23 35.63 9.42
C ILE A 276 -16.73 35.96 9.33
N GLU A 277 -17.10 37.20 9.02
CA GLU A 277 -18.48 37.60 8.77
C GLU A 277 -19.09 36.89 7.54
N VAL A 278 -18.32 36.77 6.45
CA VAL A 278 -18.74 36.04 5.24
C VAL A 278 -18.97 34.56 5.57
N LEU A 279 -18.03 33.91 6.27
CA LEU A 279 -18.19 32.51 6.69
C LEU A 279 -19.40 32.30 7.59
N SER A 280 -19.62 33.20 8.56
CA SER A 280 -20.80 33.19 9.41
C SER A 280 -22.10 33.34 8.60
N GLY A 281 -22.12 34.25 7.61
CA GLY A 281 -23.23 34.43 6.68
C GLY A 281 -23.50 33.21 5.78
N LEU A 282 -22.49 32.40 5.50
CA LEU A 282 -22.59 31.12 4.77
C LEU A 282 -23.05 29.94 5.65
N GLY A 283 -23.37 30.20 6.94
CA GLY A 283 -23.86 29.19 7.87
C GLY A 283 -22.78 28.36 8.55
N VAL A 284 -21.53 28.82 8.56
CA VAL A 284 -20.46 28.18 9.35
C VAL A 284 -20.78 28.30 10.83
N ASP A 285 -20.90 27.15 11.49
CA ASP A 285 -21.26 27.03 12.90
C ASP A 285 -20.09 26.56 13.78
N GLY A 286 -18.88 26.39 13.21
CA GLY A 286 -17.65 26.15 13.96
C GLY A 286 -16.36 26.47 13.20
N PHE A 287 -15.31 26.86 13.91
CA PHE A 287 -14.00 27.16 13.33
C PHE A 287 -12.89 26.29 13.93
N ILE A 288 -12.00 25.79 13.06
CA ILE A 288 -10.83 24.99 13.45
C ILE A 288 -9.57 25.70 12.97
N GLU A 289 -8.80 26.25 13.90
CA GLU A 289 -7.49 26.83 13.63
C GLU A 289 -6.43 25.72 13.50
N LEU A 290 -5.74 25.71 12.36
CA LEU A 290 -4.68 24.75 12.03
C LEU A 290 -3.35 25.15 12.68
N ASP A 291 -3.33 25.11 14.00
CA ASP A 291 -2.15 25.22 14.85
C ASP A 291 -2.41 24.49 16.18
N ILE A 292 -1.35 24.15 16.90
CA ILE A 292 -1.42 23.63 18.26
C ILE A 292 -1.80 24.75 19.24
N HIS A 293 -1.37 25.99 19.04
CA HIS A 293 -1.73 27.12 19.91
C HIS A 293 -2.72 28.08 19.23
N GLU A 294 -3.40 28.86 20.06
CA GLU A 294 -4.33 29.88 19.59
C GLU A 294 -3.57 31.11 19.09
N MET A 295 -3.66 31.39 17.78
CA MET A 295 -3.13 32.61 17.18
C MET A 295 -4.27 33.51 16.69
N VAL A 296 -5.18 32.97 15.88
CA VAL A 296 -6.32 33.72 15.31
C VAL A 296 -7.64 33.42 16.01
N ALA A 297 -7.74 32.32 16.76
CA ALA A 297 -8.92 31.97 17.55
C ALA A 297 -9.42 33.08 18.49
N PRO A 298 -8.55 33.86 19.18
CA PRO A 298 -9.00 34.99 20.00
C PRO A 298 -9.67 36.10 19.17
N PHE A 299 -9.24 36.32 17.92
CA PHE A 299 -9.87 37.28 17.02
C PHE A 299 -11.23 36.79 16.56
N ILE A 300 -11.35 35.51 16.20
CA ILE A 300 -12.63 34.92 15.80
C ILE A 300 -13.66 35.04 16.93
N ARG A 301 -13.26 34.77 18.18
CA ARG A 301 -14.15 34.91 19.37
C ARG A 301 -14.52 36.36 19.70
N ASP A 302 -13.72 37.32 19.26
CA ASP A 302 -14.03 38.74 19.39
C ASP A 302 -15.02 39.21 18.32
N ILE A 303 -14.85 38.74 17.08
CA ILE A 303 -15.75 39.02 15.95
C ILE A 303 -17.11 38.33 16.17
N LEU A 304 -17.08 37.07 16.59
CA LEU A 304 -18.24 36.22 16.85
C LEU A 304 -18.31 35.90 18.35
N PRO A 305 -19.14 36.60 19.15
CA PRO A 305 -19.17 36.39 20.59
C PRO A 305 -19.52 34.94 20.96
N PRO A 306 -18.86 34.37 21.99
CA PRO A 306 -18.75 32.92 22.25
C PRO A 306 -20.04 32.17 22.60
N ARG A 307 -21.20 32.84 22.65
CA ARG A 307 -22.49 32.19 22.91
C ARG A 307 -23.12 31.53 21.68
N LYS A 308 -22.51 31.60 20.49
CA LYS A 308 -23.09 31.07 19.23
C LYS A 308 -22.18 30.22 18.33
N THR A 309 -20.85 30.30 18.43
CA THR A 309 -19.96 29.62 17.46
C THR A 309 -18.66 29.14 18.13
N PRO A 310 -18.43 27.82 18.30
CA PRO A 310 -17.20 27.28 18.84
C PRO A 310 -15.97 27.55 17.95
N VAL A 311 -14.82 27.73 18.60
CA VAL A 311 -13.52 27.93 17.96
C VAL A 311 -12.49 27.04 18.65
N PHE A 312 -11.88 26.14 17.89
CA PHE A 312 -10.92 25.15 18.37
C PHE A 312 -9.56 25.30 17.70
N THR A 313 -8.53 24.77 18.34
CA THR A 313 -7.21 24.55 17.75
C THR A 313 -6.90 23.06 17.72
N ILE A 314 -5.95 22.64 16.89
CA ILE A 314 -5.47 21.25 16.91
C ILE A 314 -4.92 20.88 18.30
N GLY A 315 -4.30 21.82 19.01
CA GLY A 315 -3.80 21.55 20.36
C GLY A 315 -4.91 21.35 21.38
N SER A 316 -6.06 22.04 21.23
CA SER A 316 -7.22 21.79 22.09
C SER A 316 -7.75 20.37 21.92
N TYR A 317 -7.84 19.89 20.67
CA TYR A 317 -8.18 18.49 20.35
C TYR A 317 -7.18 17.50 20.98
N LEU A 318 -5.87 17.73 20.79
CA LEU A 318 -4.82 16.88 21.36
C LEU A 318 -4.76 16.92 22.91
N SER A 319 -5.28 17.99 23.52
CA SER A 319 -5.36 18.14 24.98
C SER A 319 -6.62 17.49 25.57
N GLU A 320 -7.74 17.49 24.83
CA GLU A 320 -8.97 16.79 25.20
C GLU A 320 -8.83 15.28 25.01
N GLU A 321 -8.12 14.83 23.96
CA GLU A 321 -7.68 13.43 23.80
C GLU A 321 -6.80 12.97 24.99
N LYS A 322 -6.11 13.91 25.66
CA LYS A 322 -5.36 13.69 26.92
C LYS A 322 -6.18 13.91 28.21
N ARG A 323 -7.38 14.48 28.15
CA ARG A 323 -8.30 14.66 29.30
C ARG A 323 -9.34 13.56 29.37
N ASP A 324 -9.81 13.03 28.24
CA ASP A 324 -10.63 11.81 28.20
C ASP A 324 -9.86 10.57 28.69
N THR A 325 -8.53 10.67 28.84
CA THR A 325 -7.70 9.67 29.53
C THR A 325 -7.62 9.87 31.05
N HIS A 326 -8.08 11.01 31.62
CA HIS A 326 -8.03 11.30 33.06
C HIS A 326 -9.38 11.79 33.66
N VAL A 327 -10.16 10.80 34.15
CA VAL A 327 -11.17 10.86 35.24
C VAL A 327 -12.51 11.57 34.96
N SER A 328 -13.58 10.79 34.65
CA SER A 328 -14.86 10.89 35.38
C SER A 328 -15.73 9.61 35.30
N THR A 329 -16.19 9.15 36.48
CA THR A 329 -17.21 8.13 36.84
C THR A 329 -17.15 6.71 36.25
N PHE A 330 -16.69 5.76 37.08
CA PHE A 330 -16.66 4.31 36.83
C PHE A 330 -18.04 3.63 37.03
N LYS A 331 -18.41 2.69 36.14
CA LYS A 331 -19.61 1.83 36.17
C LYS A 331 -19.36 0.51 36.91
N VAL A 332 -20.43 -0.23 37.24
CA VAL A 332 -20.36 -1.56 37.92
C VAL A 332 -19.64 -2.62 37.08
N SER A 333 -19.64 -2.50 35.75
CA SER A 333 -18.88 -3.37 34.84
C SER A 333 -17.37 -3.18 34.97
N ASP A 334 -16.94 -1.93 35.17
CA ASP A 334 -15.53 -1.58 35.36
C ASP A 334 -14.93 -2.24 36.61
N LEU A 335 -15.73 -2.47 37.66
CA LEU A 335 -15.28 -3.16 38.88
C LEU A 335 -15.02 -4.66 38.64
N LYS A 336 -15.86 -5.33 37.84
CA LYS A 336 -15.66 -6.75 37.51
C LYS A 336 -14.43 -6.97 36.62
N VAL A 337 -14.23 -6.08 35.65
CA VAL A 337 -13.03 -6.11 34.79
C VAL A 337 -11.80 -5.72 35.58
N PHE A 338 -11.90 -4.75 36.48
CA PHE A 338 -10.80 -4.42 37.37
C PHE A 338 -10.41 -5.60 38.28
N GLU A 339 -11.37 -6.32 38.88
CA GLU A 339 -11.07 -7.54 39.64
C GLU A 339 -10.39 -8.61 38.79
N MET A 340 -10.85 -8.82 37.55
CA MET A 340 -10.27 -9.76 36.59
C MET A 340 -8.82 -9.39 36.22
N VAL A 341 -8.59 -8.12 35.84
CA VAL A 341 -7.27 -7.59 35.51
C VAL A 341 -6.34 -7.65 36.72
N SER A 342 -6.84 -7.31 37.92
CA SER A 342 -6.06 -7.32 39.15
C SER A 342 -5.65 -8.74 39.54
N ARG A 343 -6.51 -9.74 39.31
CA ARG A 343 -6.17 -11.16 39.48
C ARG A 343 -5.06 -11.60 38.51
N PHE A 344 -5.08 -11.17 37.24
CA PHE A 344 -4.02 -11.49 36.30
C PHE A 344 -2.70 -10.79 36.62
N ILE A 345 -2.76 -9.52 37.01
CA ILE A 345 -1.60 -8.79 37.49
C ILE A 345 -1.01 -9.46 38.73
N SER A 346 -1.85 -9.87 39.69
CA SER A 346 -1.43 -10.60 40.88
C SER A 346 -0.73 -11.92 40.55
N GLN A 347 -1.24 -12.68 39.58
CA GLN A 347 -0.60 -13.92 39.12
C GLN A 347 0.75 -13.69 38.44
N ILE A 348 0.91 -12.58 37.71
CA ILE A 348 2.13 -12.26 36.95
C ILE A 348 3.21 -11.60 37.84
N THR A 349 2.81 -10.83 38.85
CA THR A 349 3.71 -9.99 39.64
C THR A 349 3.89 -10.44 41.09
N GLY A 350 2.94 -11.22 41.63
CA GLY A 350 2.91 -11.65 43.02
C GLY A 350 2.32 -10.64 44.01
N TYR A 351 1.91 -9.44 43.57
CA TYR A 351 1.22 -8.47 44.43
C TYR A 351 -0.14 -9.01 44.88
N LYS A 352 -0.58 -8.71 46.10
CA LYS A 352 -1.93 -9.08 46.55
C LYS A 352 -2.97 -8.24 45.80
N ILE A 353 -4.12 -8.83 45.46
CA ILE A 353 -5.19 -8.13 44.72
C ILE A 353 -5.60 -6.83 45.43
N GLU A 354 -5.62 -6.84 46.76
CA GLU A 354 -5.94 -5.69 47.64
C GLU A 354 -4.96 -4.50 47.51
N GLU A 355 -3.75 -4.76 47.03
CA GLU A 355 -2.66 -3.77 46.89
C GLU A 355 -2.62 -3.13 45.49
N ILE A 356 -3.39 -3.66 44.54
CA ILE A 356 -3.44 -3.19 43.15
C ILE A 356 -4.48 -2.08 43.03
N ARG A 357 -4.10 -0.94 42.43
CA ARG A 357 -4.97 0.23 42.20
C ARG A 357 -4.96 0.65 40.74
N LEU A 358 -6.05 1.28 40.28
CA LEU A 358 -6.24 1.70 38.89
C LEU A 358 -5.18 2.70 38.42
N GLU A 359 -4.71 3.58 39.31
CA GLU A 359 -3.77 4.67 38.99
C GLU A 359 -2.31 4.21 38.98
N GLN A 360 -2.02 3.00 39.46
CA GLN A 360 -0.65 2.48 39.51
C GLN A 360 -0.11 2.32 38.09
N LYS A 361 1.09 2.85 37.89
CA LYS A 361 1.84 2.70 36.65
C LYS A 361 2.36 1.28 36.55
N LEU A 362 2.04 0.64 35.43
CA LEU A 362 2.39 -0.76 35.16
C LEU A 362 3.91 -0.96 35.22
N GLU A 363 4.71 -0.11 34.58
CA GLU A 363 6.18 -0.24 34.53
C GLU A 363 6.87 0.22 35.83
N GLU A 364 6.51 1.40 36.33
CA GLU A 364 7.21 2.03 37.46
C GLU A 364 6.80 1.41 38.81
N ASP A 365 5.51 1.16 39.02
CA ASP A 365 4.99 0.74 40.33
C ASP A 365 4.86 -0.78 40.45
N LEU A 366 4.40 -1.44 39.37
CA LEU A 366 4.12 -2.88 39.37
C LEU A 366 5.20 -3.73 38.68
N ARG A 367 6.21 -3.10 38.06
CA ARG A 367 7.29 -3.76 37.29
C ARG A 367 6.77 -4.68 36.18
N ILE A 368 5.68 -4.26 35.54
CA ILE A 368 5.03 -4.87 34.39
C ILE A 368 5.54 -4.16 33.13
N ASP A 369 6.57 -4.73 32.53
CA ASP A 369 7.13 -4.29 31.24
C ASP A 369 6.16 -4.53 30.07
N SER A 370 6.53 -4.02 28.89
CA SER A 370 5.72 -4.12 27.67
C SER A 370 5.27 -5.55 27.32
N ILE A 371 6.05 -6.57 27.68
CA ILE A 371 5.74 -7.99 27.43
C ILE A 371 4.65 -8.45 28.41
N LYS A 372 4.83 -8.17 29.70
CA LYS A 372 3.83 -8.52 30.73
C LYS A 372 2.53 -7.74 30.57
N LYS A 373 2.57 -6.50 30.06
CA LYS A 373 1.35 -5.73 29.72
C LYS A 373 0.55 -6.41 28.62
N ALA A 374 1.22 -6.85 27.55
CA ALA A 374 0.60 -7.59 26.46
C ALA A 374 -0.01 -8.90 26.96
N GLU A 375 0.65 -9.60 27.89
CA GLU A 375 0.14 -10.82 28.51
C GLU A 375 -1.13 -10.59 29.35
N VAL A 376 -1.15 -9.56 30.22
CA VAL A 376 -2.34 -9.19 31.00
C VAL A 376 -3.52 -8.88 30.07
N LEU A 377 -3.30 -8.11 29.00
CA LEU A 377 -4.32 -7.75 28.01
C LEU A 377 -4.85 -8.97 27.25
N PHE A 378 -3.95 -9.84 26.81
CA PHE A 378 -4.31 -11.03 26.07
C PHE A 378 -5.18 -11.98 26.90
N ARG A 379 -4.79 -12.26 28.15
CA ARG A 379 -5.60 -13.08 29.07
C ARG A 379 -6.97 -12.46 29.33
N THR A 380 -7.02 -11.14 29.45
CA THR A 380 -8.28 -10.41 29.66
C THR A 380 -9.18 -10.44 28.41
N PHE A 381 -8.62 -10.36 27.19
CA PHE A 381 -9.38 -10.47 25.94
C PHE A 381 -9.88 -11.87 25.66
N GLN A 382 -9.09 -12.91 25.97
CA GLN A 382 -9.53 -14.30 25.84
C GLN A 382 -10.69 -14.61 26.78
N GLU A 383 -10.61 -14.21 28.05
CA GLU A 383 -11.68 -14.50 29.02
C GLU A 383 -12.98 -13.73 28.71
N ARG A 384 -12.89 -12.63 27.95
CA ARG A 384 -14.03 -11.82 27.47
C ARG A 384 -14.45 -12.10 26.02
N ASN A 385 -13.81 -13.07 25.35
CA ASN A 385 -14.12 -13.48 23.99
C ASN A 385 -14.11 -12.33 22.96
N ILE A 386 -13.13 -11.42 23.05
CA ILE A 386 -13.03 -10.21 22.21
C ILE A 386 -12.22 -10.52 20.93
N GLU A 387 -12.81 -10.36 19.74
CA GLU A 387 -12.09 -10.48 18.45
C GLU A 387 -11.16 -9.26 18.23
N THR A 388 -9.85 -9.48 18.24
CA THR A 388 -8.88 -8.41 17.98
C THR A 388 -8.67 -8.22 16.47
N GLY A 389 -9.45 -7.32 15.87
CA GLY A 389 -9.08 -6.69 14.60
C GLY A 389 -7.84 -5.83 14.80
N ALA A 390 -6.91 -5.81 13.85
CA ALA A 390 -5.63 -5.11 13.98
C ALA A 390 -5.82 -3.62 14.31
N ASN A 391 -5.66 -3.23 15.59
CA ASN A 391 -4.76 -2.17 16.04
C ASN A 391 -4.85 -1.86 17.55
N LEU A 392 -4.12 -2.61 18.39
CA LEU A 392 -3.97 -2.34 19.83
C LEU A 392 -2.59 -1.75 20.14
N GLU A 393 -2.51 -0.45 20.39
CA GLU A 393 -1.25 0.22 20.77
C GLU A 393 -0.90 -0.03 22.25
N VAL A 394 -0.24 -1.15 22.53
CA VAL A 394 0.20 -1.54 23.89
C VAL A 394 1.08 -0.45 24.54
N ALA A 395 1.79 0.35 23.75
CA ALA A 395 2.63 1.46 24.22
C ALA A 395 1.83 2.62 24.86
N LYS A 396 0.54 2.77 24.56
CA LYS A 396 -0.34 3.78 25.18
C LYS A 396 -0.85 3.35 26.55
N ILE A 397 -0.67 2.08 26.94
CA ILE A 397 -1.18 1.50 28.19
C ILE A 397 -0.12 1.68 29.27
N LYS A 398 -0.36 2.62 30.18
CA LYS A 398 0.63 3.03 31.19
C LYS A 398 0.21 2.63 32.60
N GLN A 399 -1.08 2.53 32.87
CA GLN A 399 -1.65 2.24 34.19
C GLN A 399 -2.64 1.06 34.15
N VAL A 400 -2.91 0.46 35.30
CA VAL A 400 -3.88 -0.65 35.42
C VAL A 400 -5.26 -0.26 34.89
N GLY A 401 -5.69 0.98 35.14
CA GLY A 401 -6.96 1.51 34.65
C GLY A 401 -7.06 1.62 33.12
N ASP A 402 -5.93 1.75 32.40
CA ASP A 402 -5.91 1.79 30.95
C ASP A 402 -6.29 0.42 30.35
N ILE A 403 -5.87 -0.67 31.00
CA ILE A 403 -6.23 -2.04 30.63
C ILE A 403 -7.73 -2.27 30.82
N VAL A 404 -8.27 -1.86 31.97
CA VAL A 404 -9.70 -2.02 32.30
C VAL A 404 -10.59 -1.30 31.29
N ARG A 405 -10.26 -0.04 30.97
CA ARG A 405 -11.05 0.77 30.01
C ARG A 405 -10.97 0.20 28.59
N LEU A 406 -9.80 -0.29 28.19
CA LEU A 406 -9.61 -0.89 26.88
C LEU A 406 -10.45 -2.15 26.68
N VAL A 407 -10.54 -3.01 27.71
CA VAL A 407 -11.32 -4.26 27.69
C VAL A 407 -12.83 -3.99 27.74
N GLU A 408 -13.29 -2.91 28.36
CA GLU A 408 -14.71 -2.51 28.38
C GLU A 408 -15.15 -1.83 27.07
N ASN A 409 -14.24 -1.11 26.39
CA ASN A 409 -14.54 -0.41 25.14
C ASN A 409 -14.58 -1.31 23.91
N LEU A 410 -14.05 -2.53 24.01
CA LEU A 410 -14.12 -3.53 22.95
C LEU A 410 -15.42 -4.33 23.11
N LYS A 411 -16.26 -4.35 22.07
CA LYS A 411 -17.51 -5.12 22.07
C LYS A 411 -17.18 -6.61 22.14
N GLU A 412 -17.79 -7.33 23.09
CA GLU A 412 -17.90 -8.78 23.04
C GLU A 412 -18.52 -9.15 21.69
N SER A 413 -17.89 -10.04 20.93
CA SER A 413 -18.45 -10.48 19.66
C SER A 413 -19.73 -11.29 19.94
N ALA A 414 -20.73 -11.17 19.07
CA ALA A 414 -21.80 -12.16 19.05
C ALA A 414 -21.16 -13.54 18.89
N PRO A 415 -21.68 -14.61 19.55
CA PRO A 415 -21.13 -15.95 19.39
C PRO A 415 -21.03 -16.23 17.91
N ALA A 416 -19.80 -16.45 17.43
CA ALA A 416 -19.49 -16.53 16.02
C ALA A 416 -20.49 -17.47 15.32
N SER A 417 -21.21 -16.98 14.33
CA SER A 417 -21.74 -17.89 13.31
C SER A 417 -20.51 -18.60 12.74
N GLU A 418 -20.44 -19.92 12.89
CA GLU A 418 -19.30 -20.75 12.50
C GLU A 418 -18.74 -20.30 11.15
N LYS A 419 -17.66 -19.50 11.17
CA LYS A 419 -16.85 -19.29 9.97
C LYS A 419 -16.28 -20.65 9.64
N SER A 420 -16.53 -21.14 8.43
CA SER A 420 -15.96 -22.40 7.95
C SER A 420 -14.45 -22.42 8.26
N PRO A 421 -13.94 -23.47 8.94
CA PRO A 421 -12.57 -23.48 9.41
C PRO A 421 -11.60 -23.35 8.22
N VAL A 422 -10.68 -22.37 8.31
CA VAL A 422 -9.62 -22.16 7.31
C VAL A 422 -8.76 -23.41 7.24
N ARG A 423 -8.81 -24.15 6.14
CA ARG A 423 -8.14 -25.45 6.02
C ARG A 423 -6.76 -25.30 5.38
N PHE A 424 -5.72 -25.67 6.12
CA PHE A 424 -4.37 -25.78 5.58
C PHE A 424 -4.23 -27.08 4.79
N MET A 425 -3.52 -27.00 3.67
CA MET A 425 -3.23 -28.16 2.82
C MET A 425 -1.74 -28.48 2.91
N VAL A 426 -1.43 -29.77 2.97
CA VAL A 426 -0.08 -30.27 2.72
C VAL A 426 0.15 -30.19 1.21
N LYS A 427 1.26 -29.58 0.79
CA LYS A 427 1.75 -29.59 -0.58
C LYS A 427 3.13 -30.23 -0.60
N CYS A 428 3.40 -30.98 -1.67
CA CYS A 428 4.70 -31.59 -1.92
C CYS A 428 5.38 -30.94 -3.11
N GLY A 429 6.66 -30.61 -2.96
CA GLY A 429 7.47 -30.08 -4.06
C GLY A 429 8.04 -31.17 -4.96
N GLN A 430 8.00 -30.94 -6.27
CA GLN A 430 8.55 -31.84 -7.28
C GLN A 430 9.15 -31.07 -8.45
N TRP A 431 10.30 -31.55 -8.94
CA TRP A 431 10.87 -31.11 -10.21
C TRP A 431 10.05 -31.66 -11.38
N ARG A 432 9.56 -30.77 -12.24
CA ARG A 432 8.86 -31.14 -13.48
C ARG A 432 9.65 -30.67 -14.68
N LYS A 433 9.72 -31.53 -15.70
CA LYS A 433 10.37 -31.21 -16.97
C LYS A 433 9.63 -30.04 -17.63
N VAL A 434 10.39 -29.05 -18.10
CA VAL A 434 9.87 -27.87 -18.81
C VAL A 434 10.69 -27.65 -20.08
N PRO A 435 10.10 -27.07 -21.15
CA PRO A 435 10.85 -26.75 -22.35
C PRO A 435 11.92 -25.69 -22.07
N ARG A 436 12.95 -25.66 -22.93
CA ARG A 436 13.95 -24.59 -22.92
C ARG A 436 13.31 -23.26 -23.34
N PRO A 437 13.74 -22.12 -22.77
CA PRO A 437 13.28 -20.81 -23.19
C PRO A 437 13.62 -20.55 -24.66
N LEU A 438 12.62 -20.15 -25.45
CA LEU A 438 12.82 -19.73 -26.84
C LEU A 438 13.39 -18.31 -26.84
N GLY A 439 14.58 -18.12 -27.42
CA GLY A 439 15.19 -16.79 -27.57
C GLY A 439 14.32 -15.87 -28.44
N THR A 440 14.40 -14.57 -28.19
CA THR A 440 13.77 -13.55 -29.05
C THR A 440 14.22 -13.75 -30.50
N PRO A 441 13.31 -13.74 -31.51
CA PRO A 441 13.71 -13.83 -32.90
C PRO A 441 14.69 -12.69 -33.21
N ASN A 442 15.88 -13.06 -33.65
CA ASN A 442 17.00 -12.17 -33.95
C ASN A 442 16.54 -10.89 -34.67
N SER A 443 16.52 -9.76 -33.98
CA SER A 443 16.62 -8.46 -34.62
C SER A 443 18.06 -8.32 -35.16
N GLY A 444 18.33 -8.91 -36.32
CA GLY A 444 19.52 -8.71 -37.17
C GLY A 444 20.89 -8.80 -36.49
N ASN A 445 21.64 -9.87 -36.74
CA ASN A 445 23.12 -9.95 -36.68
C ASN A 445 23.86 -9.38 -35.44
N ARG A 446 23.21 -9.15 -34.30
CA ARG A 446 23.90 -8.80 -33.05
C ARG A 446 24.33 -10.07 -32.33
N ARG A 447 25.64 -10.25 -32.13
CA ARG A 447 26.16 -11.27 -31.22
C ARG A 447 25.53 -11.04 -29.84
N PRO A 448 25.09 -12.11 -29.13
CA PRO A 448 24.61 -11.97 -27.76
C PRO A 448 25.68 -11.27 -26.91
N PRO A 449 25.31 -10.39 -25.97
CA PRO A 449 26.27 -9.74 -25.10
C PRO A 449 27.05 -10.82 -24.34
N SER A 450 28.36 -10.87 -24.53
CA SER A 450 29.24 -11.80 -23.82
C SER A 450 29.31 -11.43 -22.35
N LYS A 451 29.27 -12.42 -21.46
CA LYS A 451 29.44 -12.18 -20.03
C LYS A 451 30.77 -11.49 -19.74
N SER A 452 30.75 -10.48 -18.89
CA SER A 452 31.97 -9.83 -18.41
C SER A 452 32.04 -9.95 -16.90
N LEU A 453 33.13 -10.53 -16.39
CA LEU A 453 33.39 -10.60 -14.96
C LEU A 453 33.55 -9.17 -14.43
N LYS A 454 32.75 -8.80 -13.44
CA LYS A 454 32.77 -7.47 -12.81
C LYS A 454 33.29 -7.50 -11.39
N ILE A 455 32.94 -8.55 -10.65
CA ILE A 455 33.33 -8.72 -9.26
C ILE A 455 33.76 -10.19 -9.09
N GLN A 456 34.90 -10.40 -8.44
CA GLN A 456 35.38 -11.70 -8.03
C GLN A 456 35.51 -11.65 -6.51
N ASP A 457 34.53 -12.24 -5.82
CA ASP A 457 34.53 -12.41 -4.38
C ASP A 457 35.24 -13.73 -4.03
N SER A 458 35.28 -14.05 -2.73
CA SER A 458 35.96 -15.26 -2.24
C SER A 458 35.29 -16.54 -2.75
N PHE A 459 33.96 -16.52 -2.94
CA PHE A 459 33.15 -17.69 -3.29
C PHE A 459 32.24 -17.47 -4.51
N LEU A 460 32.05 -16.20 -4.92
CA LEU A 460 31.16 -15.82 -6.02
C LEU A 460 31.95 -15.13 -7.13
N SER A 461 31.70 -15.57 -8.37
CA SER A 461 32.05 -14.81 -9.56
C SER A 461 30.81 -14.10 -10.08
N ILE A 462 30.84 -12.77 -10.13
CA ILE A 462 29.70 -11.96 -10.55
C ILE A 462 29.96 -11.37 -11.93
N PHE A 463 29.12 -11.78 -12.88
CA PHE A 463 29.21 -11.37 -14.28
C PHE A 463 28.08 -10.40 -14.63
N SER A 464 28.38 -9.37 -15.42
CA SER A 464 27.35 -8.53 -16.05
C SER A 464 27.03 -9.02 -17.47
N PHE A 465 25.74 -9.01 -17.79
CA PHE A 465 25.13 -9.33 -19.09
C PHE A 465 24.40 -8.09 -19.64
N GLY A 466 25.11 -6.95 -19.70
CA GLY A 466 24.56 -5.64 -20.04
C GLY A 466 24.42 -4.73 -18.84
N LYS A 467 23.50 -3.75 -18.88
CA LYS A 467 23.38 -2.72 -17.84
C LYS A 467 22.67 -3.19 -16.56
N ASN A 468 21.67 -4.08 -16.69
CA ASN A 468 20.76 -4.43 -15.58
C ASN A 468 20.63 -5.93 -15.33
N ARG A 469 21.52 -6.76 -15.90
CA ARG A 469 21.43 -8.21 -15.86
C ARG A 469 22.72 -8.79 -15.32
N TRP A 470 22.62 -9.61 -14.29
CA TRP A 470 23.78 -10.11 -13.55
C TRP A 470 23.66 -11.59 -13.26
N VAL A 471 24.78 -12.29 -13.37
CA VAL A 471 24.89 -13.69 -12.98
C VAL A 471 25.80 -13.78 -11.76
N LEU A 472 25.27 -14.33 -10.67
CA LEU A 472 26.03 -14.70 -9.48
C LEU A 472 26.34 -16.18 -9.63
N HIS A 473 27.60 -16.52 -9.89
CA HIS A 473 28.03 -17.91 -10.03
C HIS A 473 28.74 -18.37 -8.77
N LEU A 474 28.12 -19.31 -8.04
CA LEU A 474 28.71 -19.97 -6.89
C LEU A 474 29.61 -21.11 -7.37
N THR A 475 30.91 -20.98 -7.12
CA THR A 475 31.94 -21.85 -7.73
C THR A 475 32.10 -23.19 -7.04
N GLU A 476 31.84 -23.26 -5.73
CA GLU A 476 32.01 -24.44 -4.89
C GLU A 476 31.11 -24.36 -3.65
N ASP A 477 30.98 -25.47 -2.92
CA ASP A 477 30.31 -25.44 -1.61
C ASP A 477 31.20 -24.72 -0.58
N VAL A 478 30.58 -23.88 0.24
CA VAL A 478 31.28 -23.02 1.19
C VAL A 478 31.33 -23.69 2.58
N PRO A 479 32.53 -23.84 3.18
CA PRO A 479 32.67 -24.35 4.54
C PRO A 479 31.90 -23.51 5.57
N VAL A 480 31.45 -24.16 6.64
CA VAL A 480 30.58 -23.54 7.67
C VAL A 480 31.21 -22.30 8.28
N GLU A 481 32.52 -22.35 8.55
CA GLU A 481 33.31 -21.24 9.11
C GLU A 481 33.35 -20.00 8.20
N ASN A 482 33.03 -20.14 6.91
CA ASN A 482 33.07 -19.09 5.91
C ASN A 482 31.69 -18.55 5.50
N LEU A 483 30.59 -19.12 6.02
CA LEU A 483 29.23 -18.74 5.62
C LEU A 483 28.92 -17.26 5.95
N GLN A 484 29.37 -16.79 7.12
CA GLN A 484 29.21 -15.37 7.50
C GLN A 484 29.89 -14.44 6.48
N ARG A 485 31.07 -14.84 5.98
CA ARG A 485 31.83 -14.09 4.97
C ARG A 485 31.12 -14.13 3.62
N LEU A 486 30.64 -15.29 3.18
CA LEU A 486 29.83 -15.44 1.96
C LEU A 486 28.64 -14.46 1.96
N LEU A 487 27.87 -14.44 3.04
CA LEU A 487 26.68 -13.57 3.13
C LEU A 487 27.05 -12.07 3.10
N SER A 488 28.10 -11.70 3.82
CA SER A 488 28.57 -10.32 3.90
C SER A 488 29.12 -9.82 2.56
N GLU A 489 29.96 -10.61 1.88
CA GLU A 489 30.51 -10.29 0.56
C GLU A 489 29.40 -10.21 -0.49
N THR A 490 28.46 -11.17 -0.47
CA THR A 490 27.29 -11.15 -1.38
C THR A 490 26.48 -9.87 -1.22
N HIS A 491 26.14 -9.49 0.03
CA HIS A 491 25.38 -8.28 0.30
C HIS A 491 26.14 -7.02 -0.17
N GLN A 492 27.43 -6.92 0.13
CA GLN A 492 28.26 -5.78 -0.29
C GLN A 492 28.34 -5.65 -1.81
N SER A 493 28.50 -6.77 -2.52
CA SER A 493 28.54 -6.80 -3.99
C SER A 493 27.20 -6.39 -4.61
N LEU A 494 26.08 -6.82 -4.03
CA LEU A 494 24.75 -6.40 -4.47
C LEU A 494 24.49 -4.92 -4.19
N GLU A 495 24.91 -4.40 -3.05
CA GLU A 495 24.83 -2.96 -2.74
C GLU A 495 25.61 -2.11 -3.75
N LYS A 496 26.78 -2.59 -4.17
CA LYS A 496 27.56 -1.92 -5.24
C LYS A 496 26.84 -1.96 -6.59
N ILE A 497 26.26 -3.09 -6.95
CA ILE A 497 25.43 -3.21 -8.18
C ILE A 497 24.24 -2.24 -8.12
N ARG A 498 23.64 -2.09 -6.93
CA ARG A 498 22.53 -1.17 -6.70
C ARG A 498 22.94 0.29 -6.82
N SER A 499 24.08 0.70 -6.24
CA SER A 499 24.56 2.08 -6.32
C SER A 499 24.89 2.53 -7.74
N ASP A 500 25.27 1.58 -8.60
CA ASP A 500 25.70 1.85 -9.98
C ASP A 500 24.51 1.99 -10.98
N GLY A 501 23.26 1.72 -10.56
CA GLY A 501 22.09 1.74 -11.46
C GLY A 501 20.82 2.35 -10.85
N GLN A 502 20.10 3.19 -11.62
CA GLN A 502 18.80 3.79 -11.21
C GLN A 502 17.56 2.94 -11.57
N SER A 503 17.73 1.65 -11.94
CA SER A 503 16.64 0.78 -12.43
C SER A 503 16.66 -0.62 -11.80
N LEU A 504 15.53 -1.34 -11.92
CA LEU A 504 15.37 -2.74 -11.53
C LEU A 504 16.49 -3.63 -12.13
N GLN A 505 17.09 -4.47 -11.31
CA GLN A 505 18.21 -5.35 -11.64
C GLN A 505 17.75 -6.81 -11.64
N THR A 506 18.05 -7.54 -12.72
CA THR A 506 17.74 -8.97 -12.85
C THR A 506 18.96 -9.81 -12.50
N LEU A 507 18.81 -10.71 -11.54
CA LEU A 507 19.85 -11.57 -10.99
C LEU A 507 19.56 -13.04 -11.30
N ILE A 508 20.54 -13.75 -11.82
CA ILE A 508 20.53 -15.21 -11.94
C ILE A 508 21.61 -15.77 -11.00
N LEU A 509 21.20 -16.51 -9.96
CA LEU A 509 22.10 -17.33 -9.15
C LEU A 509 22.32 -18.68 -9.84
N MET A 510 23.57 -19.04 -10.12
CA MET A 510 23.96 -20.29 -10.78
C MET A 510 24.96 -21.07 -9.93
N GLY A 511 24.82 -22.40 -9.91
CA GLY A 511 25.76 -23.28 -9.21
C GLY A 511 25.29 -24.73 -9.16
N GLU A 512 26.13 -25.61 -8.63
CA GLU A 512 25.79 -27.00 -8.35
C GLU A 512 24.84 -27.12 -7.15
N LYS A 513 24.16 -28.27 -7.03
CA LYS A 513 23.34 -28.55 -5.84
C LYS A 513 24.25 -28.77 -4.63
N THR A 514 24.46 -27.72 -3.86
CA THR A 514 25.21 -27.74 -2.60
C THR A 514 24.40 -27.10 -1.48
N ARG A 515 24.80 -27.32 -0.21
CA ARG A 515 24.16 -26.67 0.94
C ARG A 515 24.22 -25.15 0.83
N SER A 516 25.38 -24.64 0.41
CA SER A 516 25.59 -23.20 0.21
C SER A 516 24.72 -22.64 -0.91
N PHE A 517 24.54 -23.38 -2.01
CA PHE A 517 23.65 -22.97 -3.09
C PHE A 517 22.18 -22.88 -2.62
N GLN A 518 21.69 -23.88 -1.89
CA GLN A 518 20.32 -23.87 -1.36
C GLN A 518 20.13 -22.74 -0.34
N GLY A 519 21.08 -22.54 0.57
CA GLY A 519 21.05 -21.42 1.51
C GLY A 519 21.06 -20.07 0.80
N LEU A 520 21.96 -19.87 -0.17
CA LEU A 520 22.11 -18.59 -0.86
C LEU A 520 20.87 -18.24 -1.69
N LYS A 521 20.19 -19.24 -2.27
CA LYS A 521 18.88 -19.08 -2.89
C LYS A 521 17.86 -18.48 -1.92
N ALA A 522 17.76 -19.02 -0.70
CA ALA A 522 16.86 -18.51 0.34
C ALA A 522 17.26 -17.11 0.87
N PHE A 523 18.56 -16.86 0.99
CA PHE A 523 19.10 -15.54 1.36
C PHE A 523 18.67 -14.45 0.39
N LEU A 524 18.91 -14.67 -0.90
CA LEU A 524 18.62 -13.70 -1.94
C LEU A 524 17.13 -13.40 -2.04
N ARG A 525 16.24 -14.40 -1.86
CA ARG A 525 14.78 -14.20 -1.84
C ARG A 525 14.35 -13.19 -0.80
N SER A 526 14.80 -13.37 0.43
CA SER A 526 14.48 -12.45 1.52
C SER A 526 15.15 -11.10 1.31
N LEU A 527 16.40 -11.07 0.81
CA LEU A 527 17.11 -9.82 0.55
C LEU A 527 16.43 -8.98 -0.54
N SER A 528 15.83 -9.59 -1.56
CA SER A 528 15.05 -8.84 -2.57
C SER A 528 13.78 -8.19 -2.02
N LEU A 529 13.29 -8.65 -0.87
CA LEU A 529 12.20 -7.98 -0.15
C LEU A 529 12.71 -6.87 0.79
N GLU A 530 14.01 -6.81 1.05
CA GLU A 530 14.66 -5.74 1.81
C GLU A 530 15.12 -4.60 0.88
N ALA A 531 15.27 -4.87 -0.42
CA ALA A 531 15.68 -3.92 -1.45
C ALA A 531 14.77 -4.04 -2.68
N ASP A 532 13.92 -3.02 -2.94
CA ASP A 532 12.94 -2.93 -4.05
C ASP A 532 13.57 -2.91 -5.48
N SER A 533 14.82 -3.31 -5.61
CA SER A 533 15.63 -3.16 -6.82
C SER A 533 16.00 -4.47 -7.51
N PHE A 534 15.69 -5.66 -6.95
CA PHE A 534 16.15 -6.94 -7.49
C PHE A 534 15.04 -7.92 -7.87
N VAL A 535 15.20 -8.60 -9.01
CA VAL A 535 14.43 -9.79 -9.40
C VAL A 535 15.39 -10.97 -9.50
N ILE A 536 15.10 -12.09 -8.84
CA ILE A 536 16.04 -13.21 -8.72
C ILE A 536 15.46 -14.50 -9.29
N LYS A 537 16.32 -15.22 -10.01
CA LYS A 537 16.12 -16.60 -10.44
C LYS A 537 17.31 -17.46 -10.01
N SER A 538 17.07 -18.70 -9.61
CA SER A 538 18.13 -19.68 -9.31
C SER A 538 18.14 -20.79 -10.35
N ILE A 539 19.34 -21.15 -10.81
CA ILE A 539 19.58 -22.21 -11.78
C ILE A 539 20.57 -23.23 -11.18
N GLU A 540 20.06 -24.39 -10.80
CA GLU A 540 20.87 -25.55 -10.41
C GLU A 540 21.43 -26.20 -11.68
N THR A 541 22.75 -26.34 -11.78
CA THR A 541 23.40 -26.99 -12.93
C THR A 541 24.74 -27.59 -12.53
N ASN A 542 25.04 -28.79 -13.03
CA ASN A 542 26.35 -29.44 -12.90
C ASN A 542 27.26 -29.21 -14.12
N ARG A 543 26.82 -28.36 -15.06
CA ARG A 543 27.56 -28.01 -16.27
C ARG A 543 27.51 -26.51 -16.51
N ALA A 544 28.58 -25.97 -17.09
CA ALA A 544 28.59 -24.60 -17.57
C ALA A 544 27.55 -24.42 -18.68
N LEU A 545 26.62 -23.49 -18.47
CA LEU A 545 25.68 -23.06 -19.51
C LEU A 545 26.38 -22.13 -20.51
N SER A 546 25.95 -22.18 -21.77
CA SER A 546 26.43 -21.24 -22.77
C SER A 546 25.90 -19.83 -22.49
N ASP A 547 26.61 -18.79 -22.93
CA ASP A 547 26.13 -17.40 -22.78
C ASP A 547 24.77 -17.19 -23.47
N GLY A 548 24.46 -17.97 -24.53
CA GLY A 548 23.15 -17.97 -25.17
C GLY A 548 22.05 -18.61 -24.33
N ASP A 549 22.33 -19.72 -23.64
CA ASP A 549 21.37 -20.33 -22.70
C ASP A 549 21.07 -19.37 -21.54
N ILE A 550 22.09 -18.71 -20.99
CA ILE A 550 21.94 -17.71 -19.92
C ILE A 550 21.10 -16.51 -20.39
N GLU A 551 21.35 -16.00 -21.61
CA GLU A 551 20.57 -14.91 -22.19
C GLU A 551 19.09 -15.28 -22.35
N ASN A 552 18.81 -16.52 -22.77
CA ASN A 552 17.44 -17.01 -22.87
C ASN A 552 16.79 -17.14 -21.49
N GLU A 553 17.55 -17.50 -20.45
CA GLU A 553 17.05 -17.54 -19.08
C GLU A 553 16.73 -16.15 -18.52
N PHE A 554 17.49 -15.12 -18.88
CA PHE A 554 17.14 -13.73 -18.56
C PHE A 554 15.85 -13.25 -19.24
N SER A 555 15.51 -13.85 -20.37
CA SER A 555 14.24 -13.60 -21.07
C SER A 555 13.08 -14.37 -20.44
N GLU A 556 13.37 -15.30 -19.52
CA GLU A 556 12.41 -16.18 -18.86
C GLU A 556 12.45 -15.97 -17.34
N MET A 557 12.03 -14.82 -16.83
CA MET A 557 12.04 -14.60 -15.38
C MET A 557 10.83 -15.21 -14.64
N SER A 558 9.99 -16.00 -15.33
CA SER A 558 8.76 -16.55 -14.73
C SER A 558 8.97 -17.73 -13.82
N LEU A 559 9.98 -18.54 -14.12
CA LEU A 559 10.36 -19.65 -13.27
C LEU A 559 11.44 -19.20 -12.30
N ARG A 560 11.13 -19.25 -11.00
CA ARG A 560 12.04 -18.85 -9.93
C ARG A 560 13.16 -19.86 -9.70
N GLU A 561 12.83 -21.15 -9.82
CA GLU A 561 13.78 -22.26 -9.66
C GLU A 561 13.79 -23.11 -10.91
N VAL A 562 14.98 -23.21 -11.50
CA VAL A 562 15.24 -24.04 -12.67
C VAL A 562 16.40 -24.97 -12.35
N LYS A 563 16.33 -26.18 -12.90
CA LYS A 563 17.42 -27.15 -12.82
C LYS A 563 17.73 -27.65 -14.23
N TYR A 564 19.01 -27.71 -14.56
CA TYR A 564 19.52 -28.39 -15.74
C TYR A 564 20.16 -29.71 -15.34
N GLN A 565 19.61 -30.80 -15.85
CA GLN A 565 20.14 -32.14 -15.62
C GLN A 565 20.09 -32.91 -16.94
N ASP A 566 21.23 -33.49 -17.34
CA ASP A 566 21.38 -34.29 -18.56
C ASP A 566 20.92 -33.59 -19.85
N GLY A 567 21.07 -32.25 -19.89
CA GLY A 567 20.66 -31.41 -21.02
C GLY A 567 19.16 -31.09 -21.06
N GLU A 568 18.39 -31.64 -20.13
CA GLU A 568 16.98 -31.33 -19.92
C GLU A 568 16.82 -30.23 -18.86
N ARG A 569 15.73 -29.47 -18.98
CA ARG A 569 15.40 -28.35 -18.10
C ARG A 569 14.19 -28.74 -17.25
N PHE A 570 14.28 -28.47 -15.96
CA PHE A 570 13.22 -28.75 -14.99
C PHE A 570 12.89 -27.48 -14.22
N SER A 571 11.67 -27.39 -13.72
CA SER A 571 11.25 -26.33 -12.80
C SER A 571 10.57 -26.92 -11.57
N TRP A 572 10.78 -26.26 -10.44
CA TRP A 572 10.19 -26.64 -9.17
C TRP A 572 8.70 -26.29 -9.14
N THR A 573 7.86 -27.24 -8.75
CA THR A 573 6.40 -27.05 -8.69
C THR A 573 5.81 -27.70 -7.46
N LEU A 574 4.75 -27.11 -6.91
CA LEU A 574 4.03 -27.62 -5.74
C LEU A 574 2.74 -28.33 -6.16
N HIS A 575 2.49 -29.52 -5.62
CA HIS A 575 1.30 -30.32 -5.89
C HIS A 575 0.66 -30.77 -4.58
N GLN A 576 -0.63 -31.10 -4.60
CA GLN A 576 -1.21 -31.84 -3.48
C GLN A 576 -0.66 -33.28 -3.50
N PRO A 577 -0.28 -33.85 -2.34
CA PRO A 577 0.02 -35.28 -2.26
C PRO A 577 -1.22 -36.08 -2.69
N ALA A 578 -1.02 -37.17 -3.43
CA ALA A 578 -2.11 -38.05 -3.85
C ALA A 578 -2.90 -38.57 -2.62
N ASP A 579 -4.20 -38.82 -2.78
CA ASP A 579 -5.17 -39.15 -1.72
C ASP A 579 -4.82 -40.35 -0.82
N ALA A 580 -3.78 -41.12 -1.16
CA ALA A 580 -3.26 -42.23 -0.35
C ALA A 580 -1.79 -41.98 0.01
N LEU A 581 -1.54 -41.18 1.05
CA LEU A 581 -0.26 -41.23 1.74
C LEU A 581 -0.10 -42.64 2.32
N GLN A 582 0.89 -43.39 1.83
CA GLN A 582 1.20 -44.72 2.36
C GLN A 582 1.52 -44.58 3.85
N THR A 583 0.69 -45.18 4.70
CA THR A 583 0.89 -45.13 6.16
C THR A 583 2.14 -45.91 6.53
N GLN A 584 3.22 -45.24 6.89
CA GLN A 584 4.35 -45.88 7.54
C GLN A 584 4.01 -46.30 8.99
N PRO A 585 4.72 -47.30 9.55
CA PRO A 585 4.60 -47.66 10.96
C PRO A 585 4.89 -46.46 11.85
N THR A 586 4.13 -46.35 12.94
CA THR A 586 4.40 -45.35 13.99
C THR A 586 5.81 -45.58 14.55
N PRO A 587 6.66 -44.55 14.66
CA PRO A 587 8.02 -44.72 15.20
C PRO A 587 7.98 -45.27 16.63
N GLU A 588 8.90 -46.18 16.98
CA GLU A 588 9.03 -46.70 18.34
C GLU A 588 9.82 -45.74 19.22
N HIS A 589 10.78 -45.00 18.63
CA HIS A 589 11.59 -44.03 19.34
C HIS A 589 11.82 -42.74 18.53
N ILE A 590 11.36 -41.61 19.10
CA ILE A 590 11.57 -40.25 18.58
C ILE A 590 12.67 -39.55 19.37
N PHE A 591 13.66 -38.99 18.66
CA PHE A 591 14.65 -38.07 19.19
C PHE A 591 14.32 -36.63 18.76
N SER A 592 13.93 -35.79 19.71
CA SER A 592 13.48 -34.42 19.49
C SER A 592 14.57 -33.42 19.91
N ILE A 593 15.00 -32.57 18.97
CA ILE A 593 15.84 -31.42 19.27
C ILE A 593 14.94 -30.21 19.49
N GLY A 594 14.87 -29.75 20.73
CA GLY A 594 13.84 -28.82 21.19
C GLY A 594 12.49 -29.51 21.38
N GLY A 595 11.43 -28.70 21.48
CA GLY A 595 10.05 -29.16 21.59
C GLY A 595 9.44 -29.17 22.99
N THR A 596 10.11 -28.59 23.98
CA THR A 596 9.52 -28.16 25.25
C THR A 596 8.86 -26.77 25.17
N SER A 597 8.73 -26.23 23.96
CA SER A 597 7.97 -25.01 23.65
C SER A 597 7.58 -24.98 22.17
N GLY A 598 6.65 -24.10 21.80
CA GLY A 598 6.31 -23.83 20.40
C GLY A 598 5.55 -24.96 19.72
N ILE A 599 5.80 -25.14 18.40
CA ILE A 599 5.07 -26.06 17.53
C ILE A 599 5.10 -27.51 18.05
N LEU A 600 6.28 -27.99 18.46
CA LEU A 600 6.42 -29.37 18.92
C LEU A 600 5.81 -29.61 20.30
N GLU A 601 5.77 -28.61 21.19
CA GLU A 601 5.05 -28.76 22.46
C GLU A 601 3.56 -28.96 22.19
N ALA A 602 2.96 -28.09 21.36
CA ALA A 602 1.55 -28.20 20.99
C ALA A 602 1.23 -29.55 20.32
N PHE A 603 2.14 -30.06 19.49
CA PHE A 603 2.04 -31.39 18.89
C PHE A 603 2.10 -32.51 19.94
N TYR A 604 3.13 -32.54 20.78
CA TYR A 604 3.34 -33.60 21.77
C TYR A 604 2.26 -33.62 22.86
N GLU A 605 1.63 -32.48 23.19
CA GLU A 605 0.50 -32.40 24.13
C GLU A 605 -0.81 -32.98 23.58
N SER A 606 -0.96 -33.08 22.26
CA SER A 606 -2.25 -33.37 21.62
C SER A 606 -2.32 -34.76 20.99
N VAL A 607 -1.19 -35.37 20.67
CA VAL A 607 -1.12 -36.75 20.14
C VAL A 607 -1.33 -37.81 21.20
N ASP A 608 -1.68 -39.03 20.77
CA ASP A 608 -1.71 -40.22 21.62
C ASP A 608 -0.76 -41.29 21.04
N HIS A 609 0.50 -41.27 21.50
CA HIS A 609 1.59 -42.10 21.00
C HIS A 609 2.08 -43.06 22.09
N LYS A 610 1.15 -43.81 22.70
CA LYS A 610 1.41 -44.73 23.83
C LYS A 610 2.34 -45.91 23.52
N LYS A 611 2.71 -46.09 22.26
CA LYS A 611 3.68 -47.10 21.80
C LYS A 611 5.05 -46.50 21.47
N THR A 612 5.20 -45.18 21.56
CA THR A 612 6.41 -44.45 21.17
C THR A 612 7.11 -43.91 22.40
N SER A 613 8.43 -44.05 22.43
CA SER A 613 9.31 -43.42 23.42
C SER A 613 9.82 -42.09 22.87
N LEU A 614 9.87 -41.05 23.70
CA LEU A 614 10.25 -39.69 23.31
C LEU A 614 11.48 -39.23 24.11
N SER A 615 12.59 -38.98 23.41
CA SER A 615 13.79 -38.37 23.95
C SER A 615 13.88 -36.91 23.54
N VAL A 616 13.81 -35.97 24.48
CA VAL A 616 13.84 -34.53 24.20
C VAL A 616 15.16 -33.93 24.69
N ILE A 617 15.80 -33.11 23.86
CA ILE A 617 16.98 -32.32 24.27
C ILE A 617 16.72 -30.82 24.13
N GLY A 618 17.32 -30.00 25.00
CA GLY A 618 17.21 -28.54 24.89
C GLY A 618 18.08 -27.79 25.90
N ARG A 619 18.21 -26.47 25.71
CA ARG A 619 19.05 -25.59 26.55
C ARG A 619 18.45 -25.29 27.93
N LYS A 620 17.12 -25.43 28.10
CA LYS A 620 16.40 -25.08 29.35
C LYS A 620 16.78 -26.03 30.48
N GLU A 621 16.84 -25.52 31.71
CA GLU A 621 17.02 -26.37 32.89
C GLU A 621 15.86 -27.36 33.04
N ALA A 622 16.17 -28.59 33.47
CA ALA A 622 15.17 -29.65 33.60
C ALA A 622 14.01 -29.28 34.55
N SER A 623 14.30 -28.53 35.61
CA SER A 623 13.30 -28.02 36.57
C SER A 623 12.24 -27.13 35.92
N LEU A 624 12.62 -26.33 34.93
CA LEU A 624 11.73 -25.36 34.27
C LEU A 624 10.78 -26.01 33.25
N VAL A 625 11.16 -27.17 32.69
CA VAL A 625 10.37 -27.88 31.67
C VAL A 625 9.58 -29.06 32.22
N GLU A 626 9.79 -29.43 33.48
CA GLU A 626 9.14 -30.57 34.12
C GLU A 626 7.59 -30.55 34.04
N PRO A 627 6.89 -29.41 34.19
CA PRO A 627 5.43 -29.36 33.99
C PRO A 627 4.99 -29.79 32.58
N THR A 628 5.74 -29.38 31.54
CA THR A 628 5.48 -29.79 30.16
C THR A 628 5.80 -31.28 29.96
N LEU A 629 6.90 -31.78 30.54
CA LEU A 629 7.25 -33.20 30.47
C LEU A 629 6.22 -34.11 31.14
N GLN A 630 5.57 -33.67 32.22
CA GLN A 630 4.48 -34.42 32.85
C GLN A 630 3.30 -34.63 31.88
N LYS A 631 2.97 -33.61 31.08
CA LYS A 631 1.94 -33.74 30.04
C LYS A 631 2.38 -34.74 28.97
N PHE A 632 3.64 -34.71 28.53
CA PHE A 632 4.16 -35.68 27.56
C PHE A 632 4.11 -37.12 28.07
N ARG A 633 4.42 -37.36 29.35
CA ARG A 633 4.32 -38.70 29.97
C ARG A 633 2.89 -39.26 29.94
N SER A 634 1.88 -38.39 29.89
CA SER A 634 0.49 -38.80 29.69
C SER A 634 0.16 -39.23 28.26
N LYS A 635 1.01 -38.93 27.27
CA LYS A 635 0.78 -39.16 25.83
C LYS A 635 1.71 -40.21 25.20
N PHE A 636 2.92 -40.35 25.72
CA PHE A 636 3.94 -41.28 25.22
C PHE A 636 4.11 -42.50 26.11
N HIS A 637 4.80 -43.54 25.61
CA HIS A 637 5.15 -44.73 26.41
C HIS A 637 6.18 -44.38 27.50
N ARG A 638 7.28 -43.75 27.09
CA ARG A 638 8.38 -43.31 27.95
C ARG A 638 8.83 -41.94 27.47
N VAL A 639 9.18 -41.05 28.39
CA VAL A 639 9.67 -39.70 28.07
C VAL A 639 10.91 -39.41 28.90
N GLN A 640 11.97 -38.95 28.24
CA GLN A 640 13.13 -38.38 28.91
C GLN A 640 13.44 -36.99 28.38
N TYR A 641 14.04 -36.17 29.24
CA TYR A 641 14.61 -34.88 28.88
C TYR A 641 16.07 -34.82 29.27
N ARG A 642 16.92 -34.27 28.40
CA ARG A 642 18.31 -33.94 28.73
C ARG A 642 18.60 -32.49 28.39
N GLN A 643 19.12 -31.77 29.37
CA GLN A 643 19.65 -30.45 29.13
C GLN A 643 20.94 -30.59 28.33
N ALA A 644 20.95 -30.06 27.11
CA ALA A 644 22.06 -30.14 26.16
C ALA A 644 21.92 -29.04 25.12
N ASP A 645 23.04 -28.42 24.73
CA ASP A 645 23.11 -27.56 23.57
C ASP A 645 23.40 -28.39 22.31
N ALA A 646 22.46 -28.39 21.37
CA ALA A 646 22.60 -29.13 20.11
C ALA A 646 23.71 -28.56 19.20
N THR A 647 24.11 -27.31 19.43
CA THR A 647 25.25 -26.67 18.75
C THR A 647 26.60 -27.13 19.32
N ASN A 648 26.62 -27.88 20.44
CA ASN A 648 27.82 -28.47 21.01
C ASN A 648 27.93 -29.95 20.60
N TRP A 649 29.03 -30.29 19.92
CA TRP A 649 29.33 -31.64 19.42
C TRP A 649 29.28 -32.73 20.49
N GLU A 650 29.87 -32.48 21.67
CA GLU A 650 29.95 -33.48 22.73
C GLU A 650 28.59 -33.71 23.40
N GLU A 651 27.86 -32.62 23.64
CA GLU A 651 26.57 -32.67 24.32
C GLU A 651 25.51 -33.41 23.49
N ILE A 652 25.36 -33.06 22.20
CA ILE A 652 24.41 -33.76 21.32
C ILE A 652 24.80 -35.22 21.12
N GLY A 653 26.11 -35.52 20.98
CA GLY A 653 26.61 -36.88 20.85
C GLY A 653 26.33 -37.73 22.09
N ASN A 654 26.51 -37.17 23.28
CA ASN A 654 26.19 -37.83 24.54
C ASN A 654 24.68 -38.00 24.71
N ALA A 655 23.88 -37.00 24.37
CA ALA A 655 22.44 -37.08 24.47
C ALA A 655 21.84 -38.14 23.54
N PHE A 656 22.32 -38.22 22.29
CA PHE A 656 21.89 -39.23 21.32
C PHE A 656 22.26 -40.66 21.77
N LYS A 657 23.50 -40.88 22.20
CA LYS A 657 23.94 -42.19 22.74
C LYS A 657 23.12 -42.62 23.96
N ASN A 658 22.81 -41.68 24.86
CA ASN A 658 22.00 -41.96 26.03
C ASN A 658 20.55 -42.30 25.66
N ALA A 659 19.98 -41.61 24.67
CA ALA A 659 18.66 -41.94 24.15
C ALA A 659 18.57 -43.37 23.66
N GLU A 660 19.56 -43.81 22.89
CA GLU A 660 19.53 -45.17 22.37
C GLU A 660 19.80 -46.23 23.41
N LYS A 661 20.68 -45.93 24.36
CA LYS A 661 20.92 -46.82 25.50
C LYS A 661 19.66 -47.06 26.32
N GLU A 662 18.80 -46.05 26.44
CA GLU A 662 17.64 -46.10 27.33
C GLU A 662 16.37 -46.65 26.66
N PHE A 663 16.11 -46.25 25.42
CA PHE A 663 14.86 -46.53 24.69
C PHE A 663 15.05 -47.42 23.45
N GLY A 664 16.29 -47.80 23.11
CA GLY A 664 16.58 -48.55 21.87
C GLY A 664 16.88 -47.62 20.68
N PRO A 665 17.11 -48.17 19.48
CA PRO A 665 17.51 -47.39 18.31
C PRO A 665 16.53 -46.24 18.04
N VAL A 666 17.03 -45.07 17.63
CA VAL A 666 16.18 -43.96 17.19
C VAL A 666 15.66 -44.26 15.79
N ASP A 667 14.34 -44.16 15.59
CA ASP A 667 13.70 -44.33 14.28
C ASP A 667 13.48 -43.00 13.56
N LEU A 668 13.17 -41.96 14.35
CA LEU A 668 12.78 -40.63 13.86
C LEU A 668 13.46 -39.53 14.66
N ILE A 669 14.09 -38.60 13.94
CA ILE A 669 14.60 -37.33 14.46
C ILE A 669 13.62 -36.23 14.05
N ILE A 670 13.17 -35.43 15.03
CA ILE A 670 12.41 -34.21 14.79
C ILE A 670 13.22 -33.03 15.33
N ASP A 671 13.64 -32.13 14.45
CA ASP A 671 14.47 -30.99 14.83
C ASP A 671 13.71 -29.66 14.68
N ALA A 672 13.50 -28.99 15.81
CA ALA A 672 12.97 -27.63 15.90
C ALA A 672 14.00 -26.62 16.40
N SER A 673 15.30 -26.92 16.27
CA SER A 673 16.38 -26.00 16.61
C SER A 673 16.32 -24.74 15.76
N GLY A 674 16.77 -23.63 16.33
CA GLY A 674 16.95 -22.37 15.64
C GLY A 674 16.65 -21.16 16.50
N SER A 675 17.48 -20.14 16.33
CA SER A 675 17.30 -18.78 16.82
C SER A 675 16.94 -17.88 15.62
N GLN A 676 16.27 -16.77 15.89
CA GLN A 676 15.76 -15.88 14.85
C GLN A 676 15.67 -14.43 15.36
N PHE A 677 16.14 -13.49 14.54
CA PHE A 677 16.15 -12.05 14.77
C PHE A 677 15.57 -11.37 13.52
N SER A 678 14.36 -10.80 13.59
CA SER A 678 13.72 -10.14 12.43
C SER A 678 14.26 -8.72 12.25
N ARG A 679 15.26 -8.53 11.38
CA ARG A 679 15.91 -7.24 11.08
C ARG A 679 16.55 -7.28 9.70
N PHE A 680 16.60 -6.15 8.99
CA PHE A 680 17.30 -6.08 7.71
C PHE A 680 18.78 -6.49 7.87
N PHE A 681 19.36 -7.08 6.83
CA PHE A 681 20.70 -7.65 6.89
C PHE A 681 21.74 -6.64 7.40
N HIS A 682 21.71 -5.40 6.88
CA HIS A 682 22.62 -4.32 7.27
C HIS A 682 22.47 -3.85 8.73
N GLN A 683 21.38 -4.23 9.41
CA GLN A 683 21.10 -3.89 10.81
C GLN A 683 21.48 -5.02 11.79
N LYS A 684 21.86 -6.21 11.28
CA LYS A 684 22.22 -7.35 12.12
C LYS A 684 23.65 -7.22 12.64
N SER A 685 23.87 -7.59 13.91
CA SER A 685 25.22 -7.75 14.44
C SER A 685 25.87 -9.04 13.92
N ILE A 686 27.19 -9.11 13.99
CA ILE A 686 27.95 -10.32 13.61
C ILE A 686 27.54 -11.52 14.46
N GLU A 687 27.27 -11.28 15.75
CA GLU A 687 26.85 -12.28 16.71
C GLU A 687 25.43 -12.80 16.41
N GLU A 688 24.51 -11.90 16.05
CA GLU A 688 23.15 -12.29 15.63
C GLU A 688 23.20 -13.17 14.36
N ILE A 689 24.01 -12.79 13.36
CA ILE A 689 24.20 -13.58 12.13
C ILE A 689 24.74 -14.97 12.47
N ARG A 690 25.76 -15.04 13.33
CA ARG A 690 26.37 -16.31 13.74
C ARG A 690 25.38 -17.20 14.51
N GLU A 691 24.63 -16.64 15.45
CA GLU A 691 23.64 -17.40 16.22
C GLU A 691 22.52 -17.97 15.33
N GLU A 692 22.02 -17.23 14.32
CA GLU A 692 21.03 -17.78 13.37
C GLU A 692 21.59 -18.93 12.52
N LEU A 693 22.84 -18.80 12.05
CA LEU A 693 23.52 -19.84 11.30
C LEU A 693 23.75 -21.09 12.16
N ASP A 694 24.43 -20.92 13.29
CA ASP A 694 24.90 -22.02 14.13
C ASP A 694 23.74 -22.83 14.72
N SER A 695 22.72 -22.14 15.25
CA SER A 695 21.56 -22.78 15.89
C SER A 695 20.73 -23.65 14.95
N LYS A 696 20.76 -23.38 13.63
CA LYS A 696 20.05 -24.16 12.61
C LYS A 696 20.95 -25.20 11.92
N ILE A 697 22.22 -24.87 11.68
CA ILE A 697 23.13 -25.68 10.84
C ILE A 697 23.86 -26.75 11.66
N LEU A 698 24.48 -26.37 12.78
CA LEU A 698 25.37 -27.27 13.54
C LEU A 698 24.68 -28.54 14.05
N PRO A 699 23.42 -28.51 14.57
CA PRO A 699 22.72 -29.72 15.00
C PRO A 699 22.62 -30.78 13.89
N THR A 700 22.30 -30.37 12.66
CA THR A 700 22.24 -31.26 11.51
C THR A 700 23.60 -31.87 11.20
N LEU A 701 24.66 -31.07 11.17
CA LEU A 701 26.02 -31.54 10.85
C LEU A 701 26.57 -32.49 11.91
N HIS A 702 26.25 -32.23 13.18
CA HIS A 702 26.61 -33.13 14.27
C HIS A 702 25.88 -34.47 14.15
N LEU A 703 24.57 -34.46 13.91
CA LEU A 703 23.82 -35.70 13.68
C LEU A 703 24.32 -36.46 12.47
N GLU A 704 24.65 -35.77 11.38
CA GLU A 704 25.24 -36.40 10.19
C GLU A 704 26.52 -37.16 10.51
N LYS A 705 27.42 -36.53 11.29
CA LYS A 705 28.67 -37.15 11.72
C LYS A 705 28.45 -38.30 12.71
N ILE A 706 27.47 -38.21 13.60
CA ILE A 706 27.09 -39.29 14.53
C ILE A 706 26.55 -40.51 13.75
N LEU A 707 25.78 -40.26 12.69
CA LEU A 707 25.08 -41.28 11.92
C LEU A 707 25.88 -41.79 10.70
N ALA A 708 27.07 -41.24 10.43
CA ALA A 708 27.86 -41.51 9.23
C ALA A 708 28.19 -42.99 9.02
N LEU A 709 28.37 -43.76 10.11
CA LEU A 709 28.73 -45.18 10.06
C LEU A 709 27.52 -46.13 10.16
N ARG A 710 26.29 -45.62 10.10
CA ARG A 710 25.08 -46.45 10.17
C ARG A 710 24.71 -47.03 8.82
N SER A 711 24.39 -48.31 8.80
CA SER A 711 23.79 -48.98 7.64
C SER A 711 22.39 -48.44 7.32
N GLN A 712 21.62 -48.05 8.34
CA GLN A 712 20.30 -47.43 8.20
C GLN A 712 20.23 -46.20 9.10
N LYS A 713 20.01 -45.04 8.49
CA LYS A 713 19.83 -43.77 9.22
C LYS A 713 18.38 -43.65 9.69
N PRO A 714 18.12 -43.03 10.86
CA PRO A 714 16.78 -42.61 11.25
C PRO A 714 16.24 -41.63 10.22
N ARG A 715 14.91 -41.59 10.09
CA ARG A 715 14.23 -40.53 9.33
C ARG A 715 14.49 -39.20 10.03
N TYR A 716 14.74 -38.14 9.26
CA TYR A 716 15.02 -36.83 9.83
C TYR A 716 14.05 -35.78 9.27
N LEU A 717 13.13 -35.31 10.12
CA LEU A 717 12.24 -34.19 9.84
C LEU A 717 12.77 -32.93 10.51
N LYS A 718 13.08 -31.90 9.71
CA LYS A 718 13.52 -30.60 10.23
C LYS A 718 12.42 -29.57 10.04
N LEU A 719 12.01 -28.90 11.11
CA LEU A 719 11.08 -27.78 11.04
C LEU A 719 11.77 -26.61 10.34
N ASN A 720 11.30 -26.35 9.12
CA ASN A 720 11.74 -25.31 8.23
C ASN A 720 10.68 -24.18 8.20
N SER A 721 11.08 -22.99 7.78
CA SER A 721 10.22 -21.82 7.64
C SER A 721 9.74 -21.65 6.20
N ILE A 722 8.53 -21.14 6.04
CA ILE A 722 8.06 -20.67 4.75
C ILE A 722 8.93 -19.50 4.21
N ALA A 723 9.59 -18.75 5.09
CA ALA A 723 10.55 -17.70 4.72
C ALA A 723 11.76 -18.21 3.93
N ALA A 724 12.18 -19.47 4.10
CA ALA A 724 13.27 -20.04 3.30
C ALA A 724 12.82 -20.32 1.85
N SER A 725 11.59 -20.85 1.71
CA SER A 725 10.99 -21.17 0.40
C SER A 725 10.53 -19.93 -0.38
N HIS A 726 9.90 -18.95 0.27
CA HIS A 726 9.29 -17.80 -0.41
C HIS A 726 10.06 -16.50 -0.16
N GLY A 727 10.82 -16.39 0.94
CA GLY A 727 11.42 -15.13 1.39
C GLY A 727 10.56 -14.45 2.44
N ASN A 728 11.18 -13.70 3.35
CA ASN A 728 10.49 -12.78 4.25
C ASN A 728 11.41 -11.62 4.61
N SER A 729 10.89 -10.39 4.61
CA SER A 729 11.71 -9.19 4.83
C SER A 729 12.34 -9.20 6.23
N GLY A 730 13.66 -8.97 6.31
CA GLY A 730 14.42 -9.02 7.56
C GLY A 730 14.74 -10.42 8.09
N GLN A 731 14.47 -11.48 7.31
CA GLN A 731 14.78 -12.88 7.67
C GLN A 731 15.74 -13.53 6.66
N SER A 732 16.61 -12.74 6.02
CA SER A 732 17.58 -13.22 5.03
C SER A 732 18.55 -14.28 5.55
N VAL A 733 19.18 -14.05 6.70
CA VAL A 733 20.10 -15.03 7.31
C VAL A 733 19.35 -16.25 7.87
N TYR A 734 18.22 -16.03 8.55
CA TYR A 734 17.34 -17.12 8.99
C TYR A 734 16.88 -18.02 7.85
N GLY A 735 16.46 -17.45 6.71
CA GLY A 735 16.09 -18.20 5.50
C GLY A 735 17.26 -19.01 4.95
N PHE A 736 18.46 -18.40 4.88
CA PHE A 736 19.70 -19.09 4.49
C PHE A 736 19.97 -20.31 5.37
N ALA A 737 19.99 -20.13 6.69
CA ALA A 737 20.38 -21.17 7.63
C ALA A 737 19.45 -22.38 7.59
N ASN A 738 18.15 -22.13 7.39
CA ASN A 738 17.11 -23.14 7.27
C ASN A 738 17.30 -24.05 6.04
N ASP A 739 17.45 -23.47 4.84
CA ASP A 739 17.62 -24.25 3.61
C ASP A 739 19.02 -24.87 3.52
N TYR A 740 20.07 -24.22 4.06
CA TYR A 740 21.40 -24.81 4.17
C TYR A 740 21.38 -26.10 5.01
N ALA A 741 20.69 -26.07 6.14
CA ALA A 741 20.56 -27.22 7.03
C ALA A 741 19.79 -28.39 6.39
N CYS A 742 18.94 -28.12 5.39
CA CYS A 742 18.15 -29.12 4.67
C CYS A 742 18.73 -29.45 3.29
N GLY A 743 19.98 -29.09 3.00
CA GLY A 743 20.58 -29.28 1.67
C GLY A 743 20.83 -30.73 1.26
N GLU A 744 20.82 -31.68 2.21
CA GLU A 744 21.03 -33.11 1.95
C GLU A 744 19.71 -33.87 1.81
N ASP A 745 19.69 -34.85 0.91
CA ASP A 745 18.46 -35.60 0.57
C ASP A 745 17.90 -36.44 1.73
N TRP A 746 18.71 -36.76 2.74
CA TRP A 746 18.26 -37.53 3.92
C TRP A 746 17.58 -36.65 4.99
N VAL A 747 17.58 -35.32 4.82
CA VAL A 747 16.90 -34.37 5.71
C VAL A 747 15.63 -33.88 5.01
N THR A 748 14.48 -34.15 5.61
CA THR A 748 13.18 -33.74 5.07
C THR A 748 12.74 -32.42 5.70
N PRO A 749 12.68 -31.31 4.93
CA PRO A 749 12.20 -30.03 5.44
C PRO A 749 10.67 -30.00 5.54
N LEU A 750 10.17 -29.51 6.67
CA LEU A 750 8.76 -29.22 6.91
C LEU A 750 8.57 -27.71 6.94
N HIS A 751 8.11 -27.09 5.85
CA HIS A 751 7.91 -25.64 5.78
C HIS A 751 6.57 -25.24 6.42
N PHE A 752 6.64 -24.68 7.63
CA PHE A 752 5.48 -24.19 8.36
C PHE A 752 5.18 -22.71 8.06
N PRO A 753 3.88 -22.35 7.89
CA PRO A 753 3.43 -20.97 7.97
C PRO A 753 3.42 -20.53 9.44
N PRO A 754 3.23 -19.23 9.72
CA PRO A 754 2.99 -18.77 11.07
C PRO A 754 1.79 -19.53 11.69
N THR A 755 2.03 -20.19 12.82
CA THR A 755 1.00 -20.92 13.58
C THR A 755 0.27 -19.94 14.48
N ASP A 756 -1.03 -20.08 14.71
CA ASP A 756 -1.76 -19.14 15.57
C ASP A 756 -1.30 -19.26 17.02
N SER A 757 -0.85 -18.15 17.60
CA SER A 757 -0.47 -18.00 19.01
C SER A 757 0.58 -19.02 19.51
N ILE A 758 1.46 -19.51 18.63
CA ILE A 758 2.52 -20.50 18.91
C ILE A 758 3.81 -20.09 18.18
N GLY A 759 4.95 -20.23 18.85
CA GLY A 759 6.25 -19.92 18.26
C GLY A 759 6.39 -18.43 17.95
N MET A 760 6.68 -18.07 16.70
CA MET A 760 6.94 -16.67 16.32
C MET A 760 5.73 -15.73 16.51
N THR A 761 4.52 -16.26 16.62
CA THR A 761 3.29 -15.48 16.82
C THR A 761 2.83 -15.46 18.29
N GLU A 762 3.59 -16.06 19.22
CA GLU A 762 3.37 -15.84 20.66
C GLU A 762 3.54 -14.36 21.01
N GLU A 763 4.40 -13.65 20.27
CA GLU A 763 4.52 -12.20 20.34
C GLU A 763 3.34 -11.53 19.62
N ALA A 764 2.50 -10.81 20.38
CA ALA A 764 1.27 -10.19 19.88
C ALA A 764 1.48 -9.18 18.73
N THR A 765 2.65 -8.52 18.67
CA THR A 765 3.06 -7.61 17.60
C THR A 765 3.28 -8.38 16.29
N THR A 766 4.03 -9.49 16.34
CA THR A 766 4.27 -10.37 15.20
C THR A 766 2.97 -11.02 14.71
N LEU A 767 2.12 -11.49 15.63
CA LEU A 767 0.78 -11.99 15.30
C LEU A 767 -0.09 -10.94 14.58
N ARG A 768 -0.05 -9.68 15.03
CA ARG A 768 -0.78 -8.56 14.42
C ARG A 768 -0.25 -8.23 13.02
N VAL A 769 1.06 -8.21 12.81
CA VAL A 769 1.67 -7.97 11.49
C VAL A 769 1.26 -9.07 10.50
N VAL A 770 1.32 -10.34 10.91
CA VAL A 770 0.92 -11.47 10.05
C VAL A 770 -0.56 -11.38 9.68
N LYS A 771 -1.43 -11.05 10.65
CA LYS A 771 -2.86 -10.83 10.39
C LYS A 771 -3.12 -9.62 9.47
N MET A 772 -2.34 -8.53 9.60
CA MET A 772 -2.43 -7.35 8.73
C MET A 772 -1.99 -7.63 7.29
N LEU A 773 -1.02 -8.52 7.09
CA LEU A 773 -0.60 -8.98 5.76
C LEU A 773 -1.64 -9.89 5.09
N GLY A 774 -2.76 -10.19 5.76
CA GLY A 774 -3.81 -11.07 5.26
C GLY A 774 -3.37 -12.53 5.12
N ILE A 775 -2.26 -12.91 5.76
CA ILE A 775 -1.75 -14.29 5.78
C ILE A 775 -2.59 -15.08 6.78
N ASP A 776 -3.15 -16.20 6.32
CA ASP A 776 -3.85 -17.14 7.17
C ASP A 776 -2.85 -17.81 8.13
N LEU A 777 -3.22 -17.88 9.41
CA LEU A 777 -2.46 -18.55 10.46
C LEU A 777 -2.86 -20.01 10.59
N LEU A 778 -1.91 -20.91 10.77
CA LEU A 778 -2.20 -22.32 11.00
C LEU A 778 -2.82 -22.51 12.40
N PRO A 779 -4.09 -22.95 12.53
CA PRO A 779 -4.70 -23.14 13.83
C PRO A 779 -4.04 -24.27 14.61
N ARG A 780 -3.95 -24.11 15.94
CA ARG A 780 -3.34 -25.11 16.83
C ARG A 780 -3.99 -26.47 16.69
N GLU A 781 -5.29 -26.53 16.43
CA GLU A 781 -6.06 -27.78 16.32
C GLU A 781 -5.76 -28.55 15.02
N GLN A 782 -5.30 -27.85 13.97
CA GLN A 782 -4.93 -28.49 12.69
C GLN A 782 -3.49 -29.00 12.69
N LEU A 783 -2.66 -28.52 13.63
CA LEU A 783 -1.25 -28.89 13.71
C LEU A 783 -1.02 -30.40 13.95
N PRO A 784 -1.74 -31.07 14.87
CA PRO A 784 -1.54 -32.50 15.14
C PRO A 784 -1.87 -33.43 13.98
N PRO A 785 -3.04 -33.31 13.30
CA PRO A 785 -3.32 -34.17 12.17
C PRO A 785 -2.32 -33.94 11.02
N LEU A 786 -1.93 -32.69 10.72
CA LEU A 786 -0.96 -32.40 9.65
C LEU A 786 0.43 -32.96 9.94
N LEU A 787 0.93 -32.82 11.17
CA LEU A 787 2.23 -33.38 11.57
C LEU A 787 2.21 -34.91 11.56
N ASN A 788 1.15 -35.55 12.05
CA ASN A 788 1.01 -37.00 11.96
C ASN A 788 1.02 -37.46 10.50
N THR A 789 0.32 -36.75 9.61
CA THR A 789 0.34 -37.02 8.17
C THR A 789 1.76 -36.94 7.58
N MET A 790 2.54 -35.91 7.94
CA MET A 790 3.93 -35.76 7.49
C MET A 790 4.87 -36.81 8.09
N ILE A 791 4.68 -37.19 9.36
CA ILE A 791 5.42 -38.28 10.02
C ILE A 791 5.10 -39.63 9.37
N SER A 792 3.87 -39.85 8.93
CA SER A 792 3.50 -41.11 8.27
C SER A 792 3.89 -41.17 6.79
N SER A 793 4.29 -40.05 6.17
CA SER A 793 4.61 -39.99 4.74
C SER A 793 6.09 -40.31 4.44
N PRO A 794 6.41 -41.09 3.39
CA PRO A 794 7.76 -41.61 3.19
C PRO A 794 8.80 -40.56 2.82
N GLU A 795 8.55 -39.66 1.86
CA GLU A 795 9.58 -38.83 1.22
C GLU A 795 8.98 -37.55 0.59
N GLY A 796 9.68 -36.40 0.69
CA GLY A 796 9.34 -35.17 -0.06
C GLY A 796 9.41 -33.87 0.75
N HIS A 797 9.58 -32.73 0.04
CA HIS A 797 9.53 -31.40 0.66
C HIS A 797 8.07 -31.03 0.98
N PHE A 798 7.73 -30.91 2.25
CA PHE A 798 6.37 -30.57 2.68
C PHE A 798 6.24 -29.07 2.91
N ILE A 799 5.22 -28.46 2.31
CA ILE A 799 4.86 -27.07 2.56
C ILE A 799 3.39 -27.00 2.97
N LEU A 800 3.14 -26.39 4.13
CA LEU A 800 1.80 -26.15 4.64
C LEU A 800 1.32 -24.75 4.23
N MET A 801 0.25 -24.68 3.44
CA MET A 801 -0.29 -23.40 2.97
C MET A 801 -1.79 -23.46 2.64
N THR A 802 -2.45 -22.30 2.67
CA THR A 802 -3.78 -22.08 2.09
C THR A 802 -3.65 -21.55 0.67
N PRO A 803 -4.68 -21.65 -0.19
CA PRO A 803 -4.65 -21.04 -1.53
C PRO A 803 -4.40 -19.53 -1.48
N LYS A 804 -4.89 -18.86 -0.43
CA LYS A 804 -4.69 -17.43 -0.20
C LYS A 804 -3.25 -17.10 0.19
N ASN A 805 -2.62 -17.88 1.07
CA ASN A 805 -1.21 -17.73 1.40
C ASN A 805 -0.32 -17.96 0.16
N GLU A 806 -0.63 -18.99 -0.63
CA GLU A 806 0.06 -19.28 -1.90
C GLU A 806 -0.05 -18.09 -2.86
N PHE A 807 -1.24 -17.51 -3.02
CA PHE A 807 -1.45 -16.32 -3.85
C PHE A 807 -0.70 -15.09 -3.34
N MET A 808 -0.76 -14.79 -2.04
CA MET A 808 -0.10 -13.61 -1.47
C MET A 808 1.43 -13.69 -1.58
N LEU A 809 2.00 -14.86 -1.26
CA LEU A 809 3.45 -15.10 -1.34
C LEU A 809 3.94 -15.19 -2.79
N THR A 810 3.11 -15.61 -3.75
CA THR A 810 3.47 -15.52 -5.17
C THR A 810 3.39 -14.08 -5.70
N ALA A 811 2.42 -13.29 -5.23
CA ALA A 811 2.22 -11.89 -5.63
C ALA A 811 3.29 -10.93 -5.08
N GLN A 812 3.80 -11.14 -3.86
CA GLN A 812 4.80 -10.27 -3.20
C GLN A 812 6.12 -10.12 -3.96
N HIS A 813 6.47 -11.06 -4.85
CA HIS A 813 7.70 -11.00 -5.65
C HIS A 813 7.41 -10.88 -7.15
N LEU A 814 6.20 -10.48 -7.53
CA LEU A 814 6.01 -9.91 -8.85
C LEU A 814 6.76 -8.57 -8.86
N PRO A 815 7.57 -8.28 -9.89
CA PRO A 815 8.20 -6.97 -9.97
C PRO A 815 7.06 -5.93 -9.97
N TRP A 816 7.02 -5.08 -8.94
CA TRP A 816 6.04 -3.98 -8.81
C TRP A 816 6.10 -2.98 -9.98
N ARG A 817 7.07 -3.16 -10.89
CA ARG A 817 7.10 -2.59 -12.23
C ARG A 817 7.06 -3.72 -13.26
N TRP A 818 5.84 -4.13 -13.60
CA TRP A 818 5.58 -4.86 -14.84
C TRP A 818 6.01 -3.96 -16.01
N ASP A 819 7.01 -4.39 -16.78
CA ASP A 819 7.29 -3.80 -18.09
C ASP A 819 6.44 -4.52 -19.15
N PRO A 820 5.36 -3.91 -19.67
CA PRO A 820 4.53 -4.52 -20.70
C PRO A 820 5.29 -4.74 -22.03
N THR A 821 6.50 -4.21 -22.17
CA THR A 821 7.35 -4.36 -23.37
C THR A 821 8.34 -5.53 -23.28
N SER A 822 8.39 -6.25 -22.17
CA SER A 822 9.25 -7.42 -22.03
C SER A 822 8.76 -8.54 -22.98
N PRO A 823 9.61 -9.08 -23.87
CA PRO A 823 9.20 -10.13 -24.79
C PRO A 823 8.97 -11.44 -24.02
N GLY A 824 7.71 -11.82 -23.84
CA GLY A 824 7.34 -13.06 -23.14
C GLY A 824 7.73 -14.32 -23.91
N ILE A 825 8.03 -15.38 -23.17
CA ILE A 825 8.43 -16.67 -23.77
C ILE A 825 7.21 -17.49 -24.19
N ARG A 826 7.21 -17.86 -25.47
CA ARG A 826 6.31 -18.80 -26.15
C ARG A 826 6.44 -20.23 -25.58
N ARG A 827 5.32 -20.88 -25.22
CA ARG A 827 5.26 -22.33 -24.93
C ARG A 827 4.78 -23.03 -26.21
N ALA A 828 5.28 -24.24 -26.47
CA ALA A 828 5.04 -24.95 -27.74
C ALA A 828 3.68 -25.68 -27.81
N GLU A 829 2.82 -25.53 -26.79
CA GLU A 829 1.63 -26.36 -26.61
C GLU A 829 0.37 -25.50 -26.45
N ASP A 830 -0.71 -25.89 -27.13
CA ASP A 830 -2.05 -25.33 -26.93
C ASP A 830 -2.49 -25.52 -25.46
N GLY A 831 -3.03 -24.47 -24.84
CA GLY A 831 -3.58 -24.53 -23.48
C GLY A 831 -5.10 -24.66 -23.48
N LEU A 832 -5.67 -25.41 -22.54
CA LEU A 832 -7.12 -25.46 -22.29
C LEU A 832 -7.39 -25.17 -20.81
N PHE A 833 -8.24 -24.19 -20.54
CA PHE A 833 -8.74 -23.84 -19.21
C PHE A 833 -10.23 -24.06 -19.14
N GLU A 834 -10.69 -24.71 -18.07
CA GLU A 834 -12.11 -24.95 -17.83
C GLU A 834 -12.49 -24.42 -16.45
N ARG A 835 -13.60 -23.67 -16.38
CA ARG A 835 -14.16 -23.19 -15.11
C ARG A 835 -15.68 -23.32 -15.15
N GLN A 836 -16.23 -23.89 -14.09
CA GLN A 836 -17.65 -23.94 -13.84
C GLN A 836 -18.10 -22.64 -13.16
N ILE A 837 -19.18 -22.03 -13.65
CA ILE A 837 -19.76 -20.78 -13.14
C ILE A 837 -21.23 -21.03 -12.82
N ASP A 838 -21.65 -20.73 -11.58
CA ASP A 838 -23.05 -20.77 -11.18
C ASP A 838 -23.38 -19.68 -10.14
N MET A 839 -24.69 -19.49 -9.88
CA MET A 839 -25.19 -18.48 -8.94
C MET A 839 -25.01 -18.86 -7.46
N GLU A 840 -24.64 -20.10 -7.14
CA GLU A 840 -24.36 -20.52 -5.75
C GLU A 840 -22.92 -20.14 -5.36
N THR A 841 -21.98 -20.34 -6.28
CA THR A 841 -20.55 -20.06 -6.14
C THR A 841 -20.22 -18.59 -6.39
N LEU A 842 -21.00 -17.87 -7.21
CA LEU A 842 -20.86 -16.44 -7.47
C LEU A 842 -22.21 -15.71 -7.30
N PRO A 843 -22.63 -15.43 -6.05
CA PRO A 843 -23.96 -14.91 -5.74
C PRO A 843 -24.28 -13.55 -6.39
N PHE A 844 -23.27 -12.75 -6.69
CA PHE A 844 -23.41 -11.44 -7.33
C PHE A 844 -24.05 -11.51 -8.73
N LEU A 845 -23.96 -12.66 -9.40
CA LEU A 845 -24.57 -12.88 -10.71
C LEU A 845 -26.09 -12.72 -10.68
N LYS A 846 -26.73 -12.93 -9.51
CA LYS A 846 -28.18 -12.73 -9.33
C LYS A 846 -28.64 -11.30 -9.61
N GLY A 847 -27.77 -10.31 -9.40
CA GLY A 847 -28.03 -8.91 -9.71
C GLY A 847 -27.68 -8.52 -11.16
N HIS A 848 -27.01 -9.40 -11.91
CA HIS A 848 -26.54 -9.13 -13.26
C HIS A 848 -27.57 -9.58 -14.31
N LEU A 849 -28.66 -8.83 -14.42
CA LEU A 849 -29.82 -9.16 -15.25
C LEU A 849 -29.85 -8.33 -16.55
N MET A 850 -30.08 -8.99 -17.68
CA MET A 850 -30.43 -8.36 -18.96
C MET A 850 -31.71 -8.98 -19.49
N LEU A 851 -32.73 -8.16 -19.79
CA LEU A 851 -34.06 -8.64 -20.19
C LEU A 851 -34.67 -9.66 -19.19
N ASN A 852 -34.46 -9.44 -17.88
CA ASN A 852 -34.83 -10.37 -16.80
C ASN A 852 -34.10 -11.73 -16.81
N GLN A 853 -33.06 -11.90 -17.63
CA GLN A 853 -32.20 -13.10 -17.63
C GLN A 853 -30.86 -12.79 -16.96
N CYS A 854 -30.40 -13.68 -16.08
CA CYS A 854 -29.08 -13.59 -15.48
C CYS A 854 -28.00 -13.87 -16.54
N LEU A 855 -27.07 -12.94 -16.72
CA LEU A 855 -25.95 -13.07 -17.67
C LEU A 855 -24.63 -13.23 -16.93
N ILE A 856 -23.67 -13.89 -17.59
CA ILE A 856 -22.27 -13.90 -17.15
C ILE A 856 -21.55 -12.70 -17.76
N PRO A 857 -21.07 -11.72 -16.97
CA PRO A 857 -20.38 -10.55 -17.49
C PRO A 857 -19.10 -10.92 -18.25
N ALA A 858 -18.83 -10.20 -19.34
CA ALA A 858 -17.64 -10.30 -20.19
C ALA A 858 -16.33 -10.24 -19.36
N SER A 859 -16.34 -9.45 -18.28
CA SER A 859 -15.22 -9.29 -17.35
C SER A 859 -14.81 -10.59 -16.63
N LEU A 860 -15.72 -11.55 -16.43
CA LEU A 860 -15.36 -12.86 -15.85
C LEU A 860 -14.55 -13.72 -16.83
N TYR A 861 -14.82 -13.62 -18.13
CA TYR A 861 -14.01 -14.31 -19.15
C TYR A 861 -12.64 -13.65 -19.29
N LEU A 862 -12.56 -12.32 -19.21
CA LEU A 862 -11.29 -11.60 -19.17
C LEU A 862 -10.49 -11.88 -17.90
N GLY A 863 -11.16 -12.07 -16.76
CA GLY A 863 -10.52 -12.53 -15.53
C GLY A 863 -9.90 -13.92 -15.69
N GLN A 864 -10.59 -14.85 -16.35
CA GLN A 864 -10.01 -16.16 -16.71
C GLN A 864 -8.90 -16.03 -17.74
N LEU A 865 -9.06 -15.15 -18.73
CA LEU A 865 -8.04 -14.85 -19.74
C LEU A 865 -6.77 -14.32 -19.07
N TYR A 866 -6.92 -13.40 -18.12
CA TYR A 866 -5.83 -12.84 -17.33
C TYR A 866 -5.18 -13.91 -16.46
N VAL A 867 -5.96 -14.75 -15.77
CA VAL A 867 -5.42 -15.87 -14.97
C VAL A 867 -4.71 -16.89 -15.86
N ALA A 868 -5.25 -17.20 -17.04
CA ALA A 868 -4.66 -18.12 -17.99
C ALA A 868 -3.39 -17.55 -18.64
N LEU A 869 -3.42 -16.27 -19.05
CA LEU A 869 -2.27 -15.53 -19.57
C LEU A 869 -1.19 -15.42 -18.50
N LYS A 870 -1.55 -15.13 -17.24
CA LYS A 870 -0.64 -15.06 -16.08
C LYS A 870 -0.10 -16.42 -15.64
N ALA A 871 -0.86 -17.50 -15.83
CA ALA A 871 -0.46 -18.87 -15.53
C ALA A 871 0.41 -19.50 -16.62
N PHE A 872 0.21 -19.12 -17.89
CA PHE A 872 1.01 -19.61 -19.02
C PHE A 872 2.18 -18.70 -19.39
N HIS A 873 2.07 -17.38 -19.18
CA HIS A 873 3.04 -16.37 -19.59
C HIS A 873 3.17 -15.21 -18.58
N GLN A 874 4.31 -14.53 -18.58
CA GLN A 874 4.51 -13.30 -17.82
C GLN A 874 4.53 -12.04 -18.69
N CYS A 875 4.04 -12.14 -19.93
CA CYS A 875 3.81 -11.01 -20.82
C CYS A 875 2.51 -11.24 -21.61
N LEU A 876 1.87 -10.15 -22.08
CA LEU A 876 0.73 -10.23 -22.98
C LEU A 876 1.27 -10.52 -24.40
N PRO A 877 0.98 -11.68 -25.02
CA PRO A 877 1.29 -11.87 -26.44
C PRO A 877 0.47 -10.88 -27.28
N THR A 878 0.93 -10.56 -28.49
CA THR A 878 0.07 -9.95 -29.51
C THR A 878 -1.08 -10.93 -29.81
N ILE A 879 -2.29 -10.53 -29.43
CA ILE A 879 -3.51 -11.27 -29.72
C ILE A 879 -3.88 -10.93 -31.16
N ASP A 880 -3.60 -11.87 -32.06
CA ASP A 880 -3.90 -11.74 -33.50
C ASP A 880 -5.40 -11.96 -33.77
N SER A 881 -6.05 -12.79 -32.94
CA SER A 881 -7.51 -12.99 -33.02
C SER A 881 -8.12 -13.59 -31.74
N TYR A 882 -9.35 -13.19 -31.46
CA TYR A 882 -10.17 -13.69 -30.35
C TYR A 882 -11.57 -14.08 -30.85
N GLU A 883 -12.01 -15.29 -30.52
CA GLU A 883 -13.33 -15.82 -30.88
C GLU A 883 -14.16 -16.12 -29.62
N LEU A 884 -15.29 -15.41 -29.46
CA LEU A 884 -16.29 -15.67 -28.41
C LEU A 884 -17.51 -16.35 -29.03
N LYS A 885 -17.88 -17.54 -28.53
CA LYS A 885 -19.11 -18.24 -28.93
C LYS A 885 -20.11 -18.31 -27.80
N ASN A 886 -21.37 -17.98 -28.13
CA ASN A 886 -22.56 -18.10 -27.28
C ASN A 886 -22.50 -17.21 -26.02
N LEU A 887 -23.03 -15.99 -26.10
CA LEU A 887 -23.34 -15.17 -24.92
C LEU A 887 -24.25 -15.98 -23.99
N ILE A 888 -23.79 -16.24 -22.77
CA ILE A 888 -24.38 -17.24 -21.88
C ILE A 888 -25.46 -16.60 -21.01
N THR A 889 -26.68 -17.11 -21.10
CA THR A 889 -27.75 -16.89 -20.11
C THR A 889 -27.72 -18.00 -19.06
N LEU A 890 -27.68 -17.61 -17.79
CA LEU A 890 -27.86 -18.50 -16.64
C LEU A 890 -29.37 -18.70 -16.41
N GLU A 891 -30.04 -19.42 -17.30
CA GLU A 891 -31.46 -19.73 -17.09
C GLU A 891 -31.68 -20.92 -16.13
N ALA A 892 -30.77 -21.90 -16.09
CA ALA A 892 -30.81 -22.98 -15.11
C ALA A 892 -29.47 -23.74 -15.01
N GLY A 893 -28.85 -23.69 -13.82
CA GLY A 893 -27.72 -24.55 -13.46
C GLY A 893 -26.32 -24.01 -13.82
N PRO A 894 -25.26 -24.74 -13.42
CA PRO A 894 -23.89 -24.36 -13.67
C PRO A 894 -23.53 -24.37 -15.15
N VAL A 895 -22.72 -23.39 -15.57
CA VAL A 895 -22.21 -23.29 -16.93
C VAL A 895 -20.71 -23.56 -16.95
N ASN A 896 -20.30 -24.48 -17.81
CA ASN A 896 -18.89 -24.78 -18.05
C ASN A 896 -18.33 -23.85 -19.14
N VAL A 897 -17.42 -22.97 -18.72
CA VAL A 897 -16.67 -22.07 -19.61
C VAL A 897 -15.33 -22.73 -19.94
N LYS A 898 -15.08 -22.95 -21.24
CA LYS A 898 -13.83 -23.51 -21.76
C LYS A 898 -13.07 -22.48 -22.59
N THR A 899 -11.83 -22.20 -22.21
CA THR A 899 -10.93 -21.29 -22.94
C THR A 899 -9.79 -22.08 -23.54
N LYS A 900 -9.73 -22.14 -24.88
CA LYS A 900 -8.63 -22.76 -25.63
C LYS A 900 -7.68 -21.68 -26.19
N PHE A 901 -6.38 -21.91 -26.05
CA PHE A 901 -5.31 -21.08 -26.59
C PHE A 901 -4.57 -21.86 -27.67
N THR A 902 -4.36 -21.25 -28.83
CA THR A 902 -3.59 -21.83 -29.94
C THR A 902 -2.50 -20.86 -30.40
N PHE A 903 -1.27 -21.33 -30.56
CA PHE A 903 -0.12 -20.50 -30.88
C PHE A 903 0.26 -20.59 -32.37
N GLY A 904 0.39 -19.44 -33.05
CA GLY A 904 0.89 -19.34 -34.42
C GLY A 904 2.42 -19.39 -34.51
N GLU A 905 2.97 -19.65 -35.70
CA GLU A 905 4.42 -19.80 -35.95
C GLU A 905 5.26 -18.54 -35.61
N ASN A 906 4.63 -17.37 -35.65
CA ASN A 906 5.28 -16.05 -35.53
C ASN A 906 5.16 -15.41 -34.13
N GLY A 907 4.67 -16.14 -33.13
CA GLY A 907 4.41 -15.60 -31.79
C GLY A 907 3.03 -14.93 -31.63
N THR A 908 2.18 -14.99 -32.66
CA THR A 908 0.77 -14.62 -32.59
C THR A 908 -0.01 -15.64 -31.77
N THR A 909 -0.95 -15.18 -30.94
CA THR A 909 -1.82 -16.05 -30.14
C THR A 909 -3.26 -15.91 -30.62
N HIS A 910 -3.89 -17.02 -30.99
CA HIS A 910 -5.33 -17.09 -31.24
C HIS A 910 -6.01 -17.68 -30.01
N ILE A 911 -7.06 -17.02 -29.53
CA ILE A 911 -7.77 -17.41 -28.30
C ILE A 911 -9.23 -17.69 -28.64
N LYS A 912 -9.72 -18.85 -28.21
CA LYS A 912 -11.09 -19.28 -28.43
C LYS A 912 -11.77 -19.56 -27.10
N VAL A 913 -12.80 -18.77 -26.78
CA VAL A 913 -13.65 -19.01 -25.61
C VAL A 913 -14.96 -19.62 -26.07
N SER A 914 -15.27 -20.80 -25.54
CA SER A 914 -16.50 -21.54 -25.83
C SER A 914 -17.18 -21.93 -24.54
N SER A 915 -18.51 -21.83 -24.53
CA SER A 915 -19.35 -22.26 -23.43
C SER A 915 -20.22 -23.44 -23.84
N LEU A 916 -20.36 -24.40 -22.93
CA LEU A 916 -21.32 -25.50 -23.06
C LEU A 916 -22.37 -25.32 -21.97
N LEU A 917 -23.59 -24.97 -22.38
CA LEU A 917 -24.78 -25.05 -21.54
C LEU A 917 -25.23 -26.51 -21.52
N GLU A 918 -25.05 -27.20 -20.39
CA GLU A 918 -25.43 -28.61 -20.29
C GLU A 918 -26.96 -28.84 -20.24
N ASN A 919 -27.79 -27.78 -20.12
CA ASN A 919 -29.24 -27.91 -19.89
C ASN A 919 -30.15 -26.99 -20.73
N PHE A 920 -29.68 -26.37 -21.82
CA PHE A 920 -30.53 -25.47 -22.60
C PHE A 920 -31.46 -26.23 -23.57
N THR A 921 -32.73 -26.39 -23.19
CA THR A 921 -33.80 -26.80 -24.11
C THR A 921 -34.68 -25.58 -24.40
N LEU A 922 -34.72 -25.14 -25.66
CA LEU A 922 -35.63 -24.09 -26.13
C LEU A 922 -37.08 -24.50 -25.84
N SER A 923 -37.67 -23.99 -24.75
CA SER A 923 -39.11 -24.08 -24.55
C SER A 923 -39.78 -23.18 -25.59
N SER A 924 -40.63 -23.75 -26.43
CA SER A 924 -41.26 -23.14 -27.61
C SER A 924 -42.31 -22.06 -27.31
N SER A 925 -42.18 -21.32 -26.20
CA SER A 925 -43.22 -20.40 -25.70
C SER A 925 -42.74 -18.97 -25.36
N ALA A 926 -41.67 -18.48 -25.99
CA ALA A 926 -41.28 -17.08 -25.88
C ALA A 926 -42.10 -16.17 -26.85
N PRO A 927 -42.49 -14.94 -26.45
CA PRO A 927 -43.30 -14.04 -27.28
C PRO A 927 -42.55 -13.58 -28.54
N LYS A 928 -43.24 -13.53 -29.68
CA LYS A 928 -42.73 -13.21 -31.04
C LYS A 928 -41.98 -11.86 -31.23
N ASN A 929 -41.71 -11.09 -30.17
CA ASN A 929 -41.00 -9.81 -30.24
C ASN A 929 -39.62 -9.80 -29.57
N THR A 930 -39.11 -10.94 -29.10
CA THR A 930 -37.68 -11.06 -28.79
C THR A 930 -36.90 -11.20 -30.08
N MET A 931 -35.96 -10.27 -30.31
CA MET A 931 -34.95 -10.36 -31.36
C MET A 931 -34.28 -11.73 -31.26
N ASP A 932 -34.49 -12.56 -32.27
CA ASP A 932 -33.94 -13.92 -32.36
C ASP A 932 -32.42 -13.81 -32.52
N LEU A 933 -31.67 -13.82 -31.41
CA LEU A 933 -30.21 -13.94 -31.44
C LEU A 933 -29.89 -15.40 -31.77
N GLY A 934 -29.96 -15.75 -33.06
CA GLY A 934 -29.88 -17.13 -33.53
C GLY A 934 -28.65 -17.91 -33.01
N PRO A 935 -28.66 -19.25 -33.13
CA PRO A 935 -27.66 -20.18 -32.54
C PRO A 935 -26.24 -20.09 -33.15
N ALA A 936 -25.93 -19.03 -33.90
CA ALA A 936 -24.68 -18.83 -34.62
C ALA A 936 -24.12 -17.41 -34.50
N SER A 937 -24.34 -16.71 -33.39
CA SER A 937 -23.64 -15.44 -33.11
C SER A 937 -22.21 -15.72 -32.62
N SER A 938 -21.28 -15.95 -33.56
CA SER A 938 -19.84 -15.94 -33.26
C SER A 938 -19.29 -14.52 -33.45
N LEU A 939 -18.69 -13.95 -32.41
CA LEU A 939 -17.96 -12.69 -32.48
C LEU A 939 -16.50 -13.02 -32.84
N ILE A 940 -16.04 -12.61 -34.03
CA ILE A 940 -14.63 -12.75 -34.46
C ILE A 940 -14.02 -11.34 -34.45
N LEU A 941 -13.09 -11.08 -33.54
CA LEU A 941 -12.26 -9.87 -33.55
C LEU A 941 -10.95 -10.23 -34.24
N SER A 942 -10.75 -9.74 -35.46
CA SER A 942 -9.56 -9.99 -36.29
C SER A 942 -8.93 -8.64 -36.64
N ASP A 943 -8.04 -8.16 -35.79
CA ASP A 943 -6.99 -7.15 -36.03
C ASP A 943 -6.25 -6.94 -34.69
N ASP A 944 -4.95 -6.63 -34.73
CA ASP A 944 -4.01 -6.56 -33.59
C ASP A 944 -4.53 -5.69 -32.43
N MET A 945 -5.29 -6.27 -31.50
CA MET A 945 -5.68 -5.60 -30.26
C MET A 945 -4.49 -5.58 -29.31
N ASN A 946 -3.86 -4.42 -29.17
CA ASN A 946 -2.84 -4.22 -28.15
C ASN A 946 -3.50 -4.04 -26.76
N MET A 947 -3.56 -5.14 -25.99
CA MET A 947 -4.09 -5.14 -24.62
C MET A 947 -3.37 -4.16 -23.69
N ALA A 948 -2.15 -3.69 -24.02
CA ALA A 948 -1.45 -2.68 -23.22
C ALA A 948 -2.18 -1.31 -23.21
N ASP A 949 -2.97 -0.99 -24.24
CA ASP A 949 -3.71 0.27 -24.31
C ASP A 949 -4.90 0.32 -23.32
N PHE A 950 -5.53 -0.82 -23.05
CA PHE A 950 -6.58 -0.99 -22.03
C PHE A 950 -6.08 -0.77 -20.60
N TYR A 951 -4.78 -0.86 -20.36
CA TYR A 951 -4.16 -0.65 -19.04
C TYR A 951 -3.22 0.56 -19.03
N SER A 952 -3.22 1.35 -20.11
CA SER A 952 -2.47 2.59 -20.16
C SER A 952 -3.06 3.60 -19.18
N LYS A 953 -2.23 4.54 -18.72
CA LYS A 953 -2.67 5.67 -17.90
C LYS A 953 -3.83 6.44 -18.57
N LYS A 954 -3.91 6.45 -19.92
CA LYS A 954 -5.03 6.98 -20.72
C LYS A 954 -6.37 6.27 -20.50
N PHE A 955 -6.39 4.94 -20.30
CA PHE A 955 -7.63 4.21 -20.01
C PHE A 955 -8.09 4.43 -18.56
N LEU A 956 -7.14 4.57 -17.63
CA LEU A 956 -7.41 4.99 -16.25
C LEU A 956 -7.84 6.48 -16.17
N ASP A 957 -7.45 7.31 -17.13
CA ASP A 957 -7.98 8.68 -17.26
C ASP A 957 -9.43 8.65 -17.84
N LEU A 958 -9.75 7.70 -18.74
CA LEU A 958 -11.13 7.43 -19.21
C LEU A 958 -12.06 6.91 -18.09
N HIS A 959 -11.54 6.20 -17.08
CA HIS A 959 -12.28 5.85 -15.86
C HIS A 959 -12.87 7.10 -15.17
N GLY A 960 -12.18 8.24 -15.21
CA GLY A 960 -12.70 9.52 -14.72
C GLY A 960 -13.85 10.11 -15.57
N ALA A 961 -13.89 9.78 -16.87
CA ALA A 961 -14.94 10.24 -17.79
C ALA A 961 -16.20 9.36 -17.77
N PHE A 962 -16.05 8.03 -17.62
CA PHE A 962 -17.17 7.09 -17.63
C PHE A 962 -17.82 6.84 -16.27
N SER A 963 -17.14 7.17 -15.17
CA SER A 963 -17.66 7.03 -13.79
C SER A 963 -18.81 7.98 -13.45
N ASN A 964 -19.05 9.01 -14.28
CA ASN A 964 -20.12 9.99 -14.09
C ASN A 964 -21.31 9.84 -15.06
N LEU A 965 -21.32 8.80 -15.90
CA LEU A 965 -22.39 8.59 -16.88
C LEU A 965 -23.46 7.64 -16.32
N GLU A 966 -24.71 8.10 -16.26
CA GLU A 966 -25.87 7.25 -16.00
C GLU A 966 -26.22 6.51 -17.30
N TRP A 967 -25.98 5.20 -17.34
CA TRP A 967 -26.20 4.40 -18.54
C TRP A 967 -27.68 4.00 -18.64
N VAL A 968 -28.36 4.57 -19.64
CA VAL A 968 -29.78 4.35 -19.92
C VAL A 968 -29.97 3.79 -21.32
N ARG A 969 -30.80 2.75 -21.44
CA ARG A 969 -31.24 2.24 -22.75
C ARG A 969 -32.45 3.05 -23.21
N ALA A 970 -32.49 3.47 -24.48
CA ALA A 970 -33.65 4.14 -25.07
C ALA A 970 -34.15 3.44 -26.35
N THR A 971 -35.44 3.62 -26.70
CA THR A 971 -36.02 3.19 -27.98
C THR A 971 -35.55 4.10 -29.12
N GLN A 972 -35.79 3.69 -30.38
CA GLN A 972 -35.59 4.55 -31.56
C GLN A 972 -36.41 5.86 -31.51
N ASN A 973 -37.42 5.95 -30.64
CA ASN A 973 -38.25 7.13 -30.45
C ASN A 973 -37.86 7.97 -29.22
N GLY A 974 -36.83 7.55 -28.47
CA GLY A 974 -36.31 8.29 -27.31
C GLY A 974 -36.83 7.85 -25.93
N ASP A 975 -37.65 6.80 -25.84
CA ASP A 975 -38.20 6.33 -24.55
C ASP A 975 -37.18 5.48 -23.79
N ILE A 976 -36.97 5.77 -22.50
CA ILE A 976 -36.02 5.02 -21.65
C ILE A 976 -36.58 3.64 -21.27
N LEU A 977 -35.87 2.56 -21.64
CA LEU A 977 -36.24 1.15 -21.44
C LEU A 977 -35.66 0.51 -20.17
N GLY A 978 -34.65 1.12 -19.53
CA GLY A 978 -34.05 0.60 -18.29
C GLY A 978 -32.73 1.29 -17.94
N ARG A 979 -32.40 1.30 -16.65
CA ARG A 979 -31.17 1.87 -16.07
C ARG A 979 -30.29 0.76 -15.51
N LEU A 980 -28.98 0.81 -15.73
CA LEU A 980 -28.04 0.00 -14.94
C LEU A 980 -28.03 0.58 -13.51
N ALA A 981 -28.62 -0.15 -12.56
CA ALA A 981 -28.76 0.35 -11.18
C ALA A 981 -27.39 0.41 -10.47
N PRO A 982 -27.07 1.51 -9.77
CA PRO A 982 -25.93 1.56 -8.88
C PRO A 982 -26.27 0.82 -7.58
N GLU A 983 -26.30 -0.51 -7.60
CA GLU A 983 -26.41 -1.28 -6.37
C GLU A 983 -25.08 -1.33 -5.62
N ASN A 984 -25.16 -1.47 -4.28
CA ASN A 984 -23.99 -1.71 -3.44
C ASN A 984 -23.26 -2.98 -3.91
N PRO A 985 -21.92 -2.99 -3.91
CA PRO A 985 -21.19 -4.20 -4.21
C PRO A 985 -21.53 -5.30 -3.17
N PRO A 986 -21.53 -6.58 -3.56
CA PRO A 986 -21.59 -7.71 -2.63
C PRO A 986 -20.49 -7.61 -1.55
N ASP A 987 -20.74 -8.11 -0.33
CA ASP A 987 -19.83 -8.00 0.82
C ASP A 987 -18.41 -8.58 0.55
N ASP A 988 -18.31 -9.46 -0.43
CA ASP A 988 -17.11 -10.18 -0.87
C ASP A 988 -16.33 -9.48 -2.02
N ILE A 989 -16.85 -8.39 -2.58
CA ILE A 989 -16.21 -7.63 -3.67
C ILE A 989 -16.08 -6.16 -3.29
N ASN A 990 -14.87 -5.60 -3.34
CA ASN A 990 -14.70 -4.17 -3.04
C ASN A 990 -15.31 -3.29 -4.15
N ILE A 991 -15.74 -2.09 -3.76
CA ILE A 991 -16.52 -1.19 -4.63
C ILE A 991 -15.79 -0.73 -5.89
N GLU A 992 -14.47 -0.59 -5.82
CA GLU A 992 -13.62 -0.21 -6.96
C GLU A 992 -13.52 -1.36 -7.98
N SER A 993 -13.45 -2.61 -7.52
CA SER A 993 -13.43 -3.79 -8.39
C SER A 993 -14.78 -3.99 -9.07
N TYR A 994 -15.88 -3.80 -8.34
CA TYR A 994 -17.24 -3.84 -8.88
C TYR A 994 -17.49 -2.76 -9.95
N ARG A 995 -17.00 -1.54 -9.71
CA ARG A 995 -17.07 -0.43 -10.68
C ARG A 995 -16.28 -0.71 -11.95
N MET A 996 -15.04 -1.21 -11.84
CA MET A 996 -14.27 -1.62 -13.00
C MET A 996 -14.99 -2.72 -13.80
N MET A 997 -15.56 -3.74 -13.16
CA MET A 997 -16.31 -4.81 -13.84
C MET A 997 -17.49 -4.26 -14.65
N ASN A 998 -18.24 -3.29 -14.12
CA ASN A 998 -19.35 -2.63 -14.82
C ASN A 998 -18.89 -1.73 -15.99
N ILE A 999 -17.77 -1.02 -15.86
CA ILE A 999 -17.17 -0.23 -16.95
C ILE A 999 -16.69 -1.14 -18.08
N PHE A 1000 -16.04 -2.26 -17.75
CA PHE A 1000 -15.63 -3.25 -18.73
C PHE A 1000 -16.83 -3.84 -19.48
N GLU A 1001 -17.92 -4.13 -18.78
CA GLU A 1001 -19.16 -4.63 -19.38
C GLU A 1001 -19.80 -3.60 -20.33
N ALA A 1002 -19.87 -2.32 -19.93
CA ALA A 1002 -20.38 -1.24 -20.76
C ALA A 1002 -19.55 -1.07 -22.04
N CYS A 1003 -18.21 -1.10 -21.93
CA CYS A 1003 -17.31 -1.07 -23.09
C CYS A 1003 -17.54 -2.28 -24.01
N PHE A 1004 -17.75 -3.47 -23.45
CA PHE A 1004 -18.04 -4.68 -24.23
C PHE A 1004 -19.40 -4.62 -24.92
N GLN A 1005 -20.42 -4.04 -24.30
CA GLN A 1005 -21.73 -3.85 -24.93
C GLN A 1005 -21.69 -2.82 -26.08
N VAL A 1006 -20.90 -1.75 -25.91
CA VAL A 1006 -20.63 -0.79 -27.00
C VAL A 1006 -19.90 -1.48 -28.16
N MET A 1007 -18.88 -2.30 -27.87
CA MET A 1007 -18.17 -3.09 -28.87
C MET A 1007 -19.04 -4.18 -29.52
N GLY A 1008 -19.90 -4.84 -28.74
CA GLY A 1008 -20.84 -5.88 -29.20
C GLY A 1008 -21.97 -5.33 -30.07
N ALA A 1009 -22.46 -4.13 -29.79
CA ALA A 1009 -23.42 -3.42 -30.65
C ALA A 1009 -22.83 -3.12 -32.04
N SER A 1010 -21.53 -2.84 -32.12
CA SER A 1010 -20.81 -2.63 -33.39
C SER A 1010 -20.52 -3.90 -34.19
N VAL A 1011 -20.38 -5.07 -33.57
CA VAL A 1011 -20.12 -6.33 -34.32
C VAL A 1011 -21.38 -6.93 -34.93
N MET A 1012 -22.57 -6.62 -34.40
CA MET A 1012 -23.81 -6.96 -35.10
C MET A 1012 -23.96 -6.22 -36.44
N TRP A 1013 -23.13 -5.22 -36.71
CA TRP A 1013 -23.09 -4.42 -37.94
C TRP A 1013 -21.70 -4.53 -38.61
N ASN A 1014 -21.21 -5.74 -38.87
CA ASN A 1014 -20.04 -5.90 -39.75
C ASN A 1014 -20.45 -5.61 -41.21
N HIS A 1015 -19.69 -4.85 -42.00
CA HIS A 1015 -18.26 -5.03 -42.24
C HIS A 1015 -17.43 -3.73 -42.19
N HIS A 1016 -16.25 -3.85 -41.57
CA HIS A 1016 -15.11 -2.92 -41.55
C HIS A 1016 -15.04 -1.92 -40.36
N LEU A 1017 -14.77 -2.51 -39.19
CA LEU A 1017 -14.10 -2.01 -37.96
C LEU A 1017 -12.99 -0.92 -38.22
N THR A 1018 -12.60 0.06 -37.36
CA THR A 1018 -12.87 0.43 -35.94
C THR A 1018 -12.31 1.85 -35.60
N VAL A 1019 -12.90 2.53 -34.61
CA VAL A 1019 -12.26 3.33 -33.49
C VAL A 1019 -11.59 4.72 -33.68
N VAL A 1020 -12.30 5.74 -33.11
CA VAL A 1020 -11.91 6.89 -32.21
C VAL A 1020 -11.16 8.13 -32.81
N PRO A 1021 -10.83 9.15 -31.98
CA PRO A 1021 -11.38 10.52 -31.93
C PRO A 1021 -10.60 11.54 -32.80
N ALA A 1022 -11.21 12.68 -33.19
CA ALA A 1022 -10.41 13.81 -33.71
C ALA A 1022 -11.09 15.19 -33.66
N LEU A 1023 -10.24 16.21 -33.47
CA LEU A 1023 -10.39 17.66 -33.60
C LEU A 1023 -11.53 18.14 -34.52
N VAL A 1024 -12.29 19.11 -34.01
CA VAL A 1024 -13.21 19.94 -34.80
C VAL A 1024 -12.52 21.27 -35.13
N LYS A 1025 -12.34 21.59 -36.41
CA LYS A 1025 -11.89 22.93 -36.87
C LYS A 1025 -13.03 23.69 -37.54
N ASN A 1026 -13.01 25.01 -37.40
CA ASN A 1026 -13.95 25.98 -38.01
C ASN A 1026 -15.40 25.97 -37.48
N LEU A 1027 -15.58 25.93 -36.16
CA LEU A 1027 -16.85 26.33 -35.54
C LEU A 1027 -16.86 27.85 -35.35
N GLU A 1028 -17.38 28.60 -36.32
CA GLU A 1028 -17.80 29.99 -36.09
C GLU A 1028 -19.29 30.00 -35.72
N TRP A 1029 -19.61 30.56 -34.55
CA TRP A 1029 -20.98 30.74 -34.10
C TRP A 1029 -21.18 32.14 -33.49
N SER A 1030 -22.25 32.81 -33.91
CA SER A 1030 -22.77 34.05 -33.33
C SER A 1030 -24.13 33.72 -32.69
N SER A 1031 -24.26 34.00 -31.39
CA SER A 1031 -25.32 33.47 -30.52
C SER A 1031 -26.33 34.51 -30.05
N GLU A 1032 -26.78 35.42 -30.91
CA GLU A 1032 -27.61 36.52 -30.37
C GLU A 1032 -29.07 36.16 -30.06
N ASP A 1033 -29.65 35.04 -30.55
CA ASP A 1033 -31.12 34.87 -30.46
C ASP A 1033 -31.71 33.49 -30.07
N LYS A 1034 -30.96 32.48 -29.59
CA LYS A 1034 -31.55 31.12 -29.41
C LYS A 1034 -31.23 30.31 -28.13
N GLY A 1035 -30.74 30.91 -27.05
CA GLY A 1035 -30.56 30.19 -25.77
C GLY A 1035 -29.42 29.15 -25.76
N PRO A 1036 -29.12 28.51 -24.60
CA PRO A 1036 -27.99 27.60 -24.46
C PRO A 1036 -28.26 26.24 -25.14
N VAL A 1037 -27.27 25.74 -25.88
CA VAL A 1037 -27.27 24.38 -26.41
C VAL A 1037 -26.93 23.40 -25.29
N GLU A 1038 -27.83 22.46 -25.00
CA GLU A 1038 -27.57 21.38 -24.04
C GLU A 1038 -27.13 20.08 -24.72
N TYR A 1039 -27.58 19.85 -25.97
CA TYR A 1039 -27.25 18.62 -26.70
C TYR A 1039 -26.83 18.90 -28.14
N ILE A 1040 -25.92 18.10 -28.69
CA ILE A 1040 -25.58 18.12 -30.11
C ILE A 1040 -25.92 16.76 -30.71
N LEU A 1041 -26.86 16.76 -31.66
CA LEU A 1041 -27.30 15.57 -32.37
C LEU A 1041 -26.62 15.51 -33.74
N VAL A 1042 -25.68 14.59 -33.93
CA VAL A 1042 -25.09 14.31 -35.25
C VAL A 1042 -26.06 13.43 -36.03
N LYS A 1043 -26.65 14.00 -37.08
CA LYS A 1043 -27.66 13.32 -37.90
C LYS A 1043 -27.05 12.51 -39.04
N GLU A 1044 -25.90 12.94 -39.54
CA GLU A 1044 -25.25 12.29 -40.65
C GLU A 1044 -23.75 12.44 -40.55
N LEU A 1045 -23.00 11.37 -40.84
CA LEU A 1045 -21.54 11.34 -40.84
C LEU A 1045 -21.09 10.60 -42.11
N ARG A 1046 -20.22 11.21 -42.90
CA ARG A 1046 -19.74 10.68 -44.17
C ARG A 1046 -18.23 10.87 -44.29
N GLN A 1047 -17.54 9.87 -44.82
CA GLN A 1047 -16.14 10.00 -45.18
C GLN A 1047 -16.01 10.81 -46.47
N VAL A 1048 -15.09 11.79 -46.48
CA VAL A 1048 -14.83 12.67 -47.65
C VAL A 1048 -13.41 12.48 -48.20
N GLY A 1049 -12.54 11.76 -47.50
CA GLY A 1049 -11.22 11.33 -47.97
C GLY A 1049 -10.56 10.32 -47.03
N ASP A 1050 -9.37 9.85 -47.41
CA ASP A 1050 -8.63 8.78 -46.71
C ASP A 1050 -8.43 9.06 -45.20
N SER A 1051 -8.29 10.32 -44.85
CA SER A 1051 -8.21 10.81 -43.48
C SER A 1051 -9.29 11.85 -43.15
N ARG A 1052 -10.24 12.18 -44.04
CA ARG A 1052 -11.18 13.30 -43.83
C ARG A 1052 -12.64 12.85 -43.74
N TRP A 1053 -13.41 13.44 -42.83
CA TRP A 1053 -14.84 13.18 -42.63
C TRP A 1053 -15.65 14.48 -42.60
N ALA A 1054 -16.94 14.39 -42.92
CA ALA A 1054 -17.93 15.47 -42.85
C ALA A 1054 -19.18 14.99 -42.10
N ALA A 1055 -19.80 15.85 -41.30
CA ALA A 1055 -21.02 15.54 -40.57
C ALA A 1055 -22.07 16.66 -40.66
N ILE A 1056 -23.34 16.29 -40.54
CA ILE A 1056 -24.47 17.21 -40.33
C ILE A 1056 -24.91 17.05 -38.89
N ALA A 1057 -25.00 18.15 -38.14
CA ALA A 1057 -25.38 18.13 -36.73
C ALA A 1057 -26.45 19.17 -36.40
N GLU A 1058 -27.17 19.00 -35.30
CA GLU A 1058 -28.09 19.99 -34.74
C GLU A 1058 -27.79 20.26 -33.27
N GLY A 1059 -27.74 21.53 -32.89
CA GLY A 1059 -27.74 21.93 -31.49
C GLY A 1059 -29.17 21.95 -30.96
N LEU A 1060 -29.43 21.29 -29.83
CA LEU A 1060 -30.74 21.18 -29.19
C LEU A 1060 -30.73 21.84 -27.82
N ALA A 1061 -31.89 22.35 -27.38
CA ALA A 1061 -32.13 22.80 -26.02
C ALA A 1061 -32.41 21.62 -25.07
N ALA A 1062 -32.54 21.92 -23.78
CA ALA A 1062 -32.84 20.96 -22.70
C ALA A 1062 -34.08 20.08 -22.97
N ASP A 1063 -35.08 20.64 -23.65
CA ASP A 1063 -36.33 19.97 -24.02
C ASP A 1063 -36.24 19.19 -25.34
N GLY A 1064 -35.05 19.12 -25.95
CA GLY A 1064 -34.80 18.46 -27.22
C GLY A 1064 -35.19 19.28 -28.45
N SER A 1065 -35.64 20.53 -28.29
CA SER A 1065 -36.00 21.39 -29.42
C SER A 1065 -34.75 21.86 -30.19
N PRO A 1066 -34.76 21.83 -31.55
CA PRO A 1066 -33.58 22.20 -32.33
C PRO A 1066 -33.37 23.72 -32.36
N LEU A 1067 -32.22 24.15 -31.85
CA LEU A 1067 -31.78 25.54 -31.81
C LEU A 1067 -31.10 25.95 -33.12
N PHE A 1068 -30.20 25.11 -33.65
CA PHE A 1068 -29.56 25.32 -34.95
C PHE A 1068 -29.16 24.01 -35.63
N ARG A 1069 -28.84 24.09 -36.92
CA ARG A 1069 -28.30 22.98 -37.72
C ARG A 1069 -26.96 23.38 -38.33
N VAL A 1070 -25.92 22.61 -38.06
CA VAL A 1070 -24.62 22.66 -38.74
C VAL A 1070 -24.71 21.80 -39.99
N GLN A 1071 -24.64 22.44 -41.15
CA GLN A 1071 -24.79 21.76 -42.45
C GLN A 1071 -23.53 20.99 -42.86
N THR A 1072 -22.35 21.38 -42.38
CA THR A 1072 -21.10 20.69 -42.67
C THR A 1072 -20.11 20.87 -41.52
N LEU A 1073 -19.77 19.77 -40.84
CA LEU A 1073 -18.76 19.67 -39.80
C LEU A 1073 -17.64 18.77 -40.32
N GLU A 1074 -16.47 19.31 -40.63
CA GLU A 1074 -15.38 18.54 -41.25
C GLU A 1074 -14.22 18.29 -40.27
N GLY A 1075 -13.61 17.10 -40.34
CA GLY A 1075 -12.44 16.75 -39.53
C GLY A 1075 -11.44 15.90 -40.30
N GLU A 1076 -10.17 15.91 -39.86
CA GLU A 1076 -9.07 15.12 -40.44
C GLU A 1076 -8.37 14.26 -39.39
N VAL A 1077 -8.17 12.98 -39.69
CA VAL A 1077 -7.43 11.98 -38.94
C VAL A 1077 -5.95 12.13 -39.27
N VAL A 1078 -5.18 12.75 -38.37
CA VAL A 1078 -3.74 12.88 -38.53
C VAL A 1078 -3.04 11.75 -37.77
N VAL A 1079 -2.53 10.76 -38.51
CA VAL A 1079 -1.60 9.75 -37.97
C VAL A 1079 -0.18 10.19 -38.35
N VAL A 1080 0.56 10.77 -37.40
CA VAL A 1080 1.98 11.09 -37.64
C VAL A 1080 2.81 9.84 -37.39
N HIS A 1081 3.25 9.20 -38.47
CA HIS A 1081 4.25 8.14 -38.43
C HIS A 1081 5.61 8.74 -38.79
N GLU A 1082 6.43 9.11 -37.80
CA GLU A 1082 7.84 9.41 -38.04
C GLU A 1082 8.76 8.70 -37.05
N SER A 1083 9.68 7.91 -37.61
CA SER A 1083 10.74 7.18 -36.93
C SER A 1083 11.88 8.10 -36.47
N ARG A 1084 11.61 8.97 -35.50
CA ARG A 1084 12.62 9.65 -34.67
C ARG A 1084 12.16 9.69 -33.21
N PRO A 1085 13.08 9.64 -32.23
CA PRO A 1085 12.72 9.71 -30.82
C PRO A 1085 12.22 11.13 -30.52
N ILE A 1086 10.91 11.26 -30.31
CA ILE A 1086 10.28 12.49 -29.84
C ILE A 1086 10.84 12.77 -28.44
N ARG A 1087 11.40 13.96 -28.23
CA ARG A 1087 11.81 14.41 -26.89
C ARG A 1087 10.57 14.94 -26.19
N SER A 1088 10.52 14.79 -24.87
CA SER A 1088 9.40 15.22 -24.01
C SER A 1088 9.02 16.70 -24.14
N GLN A 1089 9.83 17.52 -24.80
CA GLN A 1089 9.63 18.94 -25.00
C GLN A 1089 8.77 19.26 -26.23
N ASP A 1090 8.63 18.33 -27.18
CA ASP A 1090 7.88 18.56 -28.44
C ASP A 1090 6.37 18.24 -28.32
N ILE A 1091 5.92 17.69 -27.18
CA ILE A 1091 4.52 17.31 -26.93
C ILE A 1091 3.67 18.49 -26.42
N ASN A 1092 4.28 19.60 -26.00
CA ASN A 1092 3.57 20.71 -25.33
C ASN A 1092 3.21 21.90 -26.25
N ILE A 1093 3.20 21.74 -27.57
CA ILE A 1093 2.74 22.80 -28.49
C ILE A 1093 1.77 22.22 -29.53
N SER A 1094 0.54 21.95 -29.11
CA SER A 1094 -0.64 22.04 -29.98
C SER A 1094 -1.76 22.68 -29.13
N PRO A 1095 -2.27 23.87 -29.48
CA PRO A 1095 -3.49 24.38 -28.88
C PRO A 1095 -4.65 23.70 -29.62
N TRP A 1096 -5.34 22.84 -28.88
CA TRP A 1096 -6.49 22.02 -29.28
C TRP A 1096 -6.13 20.80 -30.12
#